data_AF-E1VIF6-F1
#
_entry.id   AF-E1VIF6-F1
#
_cell.length_a   1.000
_cell.length_b   1.000
_cell.length_c   1.000
_cell.angle_alpha   90.00
_cell.angle_beta   90.00
_cell.angle_gamma   90.00
#
_symmetry.space_group_name_H-M   'P 1'
#
loop_
_entity.id
_entity.type
_entity.pdbx_description
1 polymer ?
#
loop_
_entity_poly.entity_id
_entity_poly.type
_entity_poly.pdbx_seq_one_letter_code
_entity_poly.pdbx_strand_id
1 'polypeptide(L)'
;MFTYCNIVCTIVLLGFEQIRKQEVLAMKTNLQPVQSLRLLPPLVMVLLAGCGGGSSGSASNTQNDAPPTGGQEEVAPSETHTGTFMGMLGLDYETGVLRAITDENGRYRYVDGQQVTFRVGDITLGSVAGKSKVSVADLAQGDPQAEENLTRFLLTLDYDMAPMNGVLITGEIRDLARGKTLNFHQDAASFRRDAEALLQAELVSDQYVVAYRHSAEHILPGIYQAQSKQASRALTPFRYPQVLANAKAVPSDFENESREVFDLLLQDTARTGSSPLEYIFKATSTPLVLEGAEGSLQDLYYAYKQRVAAIGPSAPYVARDDLLAGVPAPSGLLNAQHFVVMSDFQMRDDESPLNVNPLKILIPASYYPASPSIPNQLDDMIRTMRAWESQQDKPIEMAIFTGDFTDISQYNELRLGMDVLDGNLVKPDTGKDDDPVPGRFSDGEPNDTYDSFQALGLNATLSEQADIPWYYVAGNHDGLMLGNFPITDAPLNLFGKKLRNGTRGLFDSIATGSTNWLGYDPSLKGFLEHLLKPGTFKIPADSDRRVVTPVEIANEMFNSNTLPHGHGMQHVIERHGNLDGRLHYAFVSESGLIRHVAIDTKMGIGPEGWLDLSDIAWVKKELKAAQQAGQMVIVSSHHRPESIVMNGALLVKTLNSFPNVIAHLVAHDHINLIRPRAGQDPEHGYWEIESGSMVNWPQQFRVLDVQVDKQSGVGVITSTMLNHESASPLHVSQRGRFLAYLERYLEGAPEPEVALVEAEGAAKDRNTRLYFKVPASLMARW
;
A
#
# COMPACT_ATOMS: atom_id res chain seq x y z
N MET A 1 -24.13 14.27 -15.87
CA MET A 1 -22.84 14.57 -16.51
C MET A 1 -21.93 15.48 -15.66
N PHE A 2 -22.42 16.57 -15.04
CA PHE A 2 -21.62 17.45 -14.15
C PHE A 2 -21.11 16.80 -12.85
N THR A 3 -21.90 15.95 -12.20
CA THR A 3 -21.48 15.16 -11.03
C THR A 3 -20.41 14.12 -11.37
N TYR A 4 -20.33 13.71 -12.64
CA TYR A 4 -19.50 12.60 -13.15
C TYR A 4 -18.08 13.06 -13.49
N CYS A 5 -17.94 14.28 -14.02
CA CYS A 5 -16.63 14.92 -14.20
C CYS A 5 -15.97 15.20 -12.85
N ASN A 6 -16.74 15.54 -11.82
CA ASN A 6 -16.24 15.72 -10.47
C ASN A 6 -15.80 14.41 -9.79
N ILE A 7 -16.49 13.28 -9.98
CA ILE A 7 -16.11 12.00 -9.34
C ILE A 7 -14.87 11.37 -9.99
N VAL A 8 -14.82 11.34 -11.32
CA VAL A 8 -13.62 10.89 -12.04
C VAL A 8 -12.48 11.87 -11.80
N CYS A 9 -12.70 13.19 -11.82
CA CYS A 9 -11.67 14.13 -11.37
C CYS A 9 -11.29 13.90 -9.91
N THR A 10 -12.19 13.55 -9.00
CA THR A 10 -11.84 13.31 -7.59
C THR A 10 -10.99 12.05 -7.45
N ILE A 11 -11.37 10.92 -8.03
CA ILE A 11 -10.58 9.68 -7.98
C ILE A 11 -9.27 9.81 -8.78
N VAL A 12 -9.28 10.54 -9.89
CA VAL A 12 -8.09 10.83 -10.69
C VAL A 12 -7.20 11.87 -10.01
N LEU A 13 -7.73 12.86 -9.29
CA LEU A 13 -6.97 13.82 -8.48
C LEU A 13 -6.35 13.11 -7.27
N LEU A 14 -7.17 12.37 -6.51
CA LEU A 14 -6.75 11.47 -5.43
C LEU A 14 -5.68 10.48 -5.93
N GLY A 15 -5.91 9.90 -7.12
CA GLY A 15 -4.99 8.99 -7.77
C GLY A 15 -3.70 9.64 -8.24
N PHE A 16 -3.77 10.82 -8.88
CA PHE A 16 -2.64 11.68 -9.23
C PHE A 16 -1.82 12.07 -8.00
N GLU A 17 -2.42 12.07 -6.83
CA GLU A 17 -1.82 12.36 -5.54
C GLU A 17 -1.22 11.15 -4.82
N GLN A 18 -1.56 9.92 -5.25
CA GLN A 18 -0.95 8.68 -4.79
C GLN A 18 0.24 8.25 -5.65
N ILE A 19 0.21 8.45 -6.98
CA ILE A 19 1.37 8.26 -7.92
C ILE A 19 2.62 8.95 -7.39
N ARG A 20 2.35 10.13 -6.87
CA ARG A 20 3.29 11.05 -6.28
C ARG A 20 4.16 10.38 -5.19
N LYS A 21 3.61 9.39 -4.48
CA LYS A 21 4.24 8.75 -3.31
C LYS A 21 5.09 7.52 -3.68
N GLN A 22 4.66 6.74 -4.66
CA GLN A 22 5.27 5.43 -4.96
C GLN A 22 6.54 5.53 -5.84
N GLU A 23 6.73 6.62 -6.59
CA GLU A 23 7.87 6.75 -7.50
C GLU A 23 9.23 7.05 -6.82
N VAL A 24 9.23 7.39 -5.53
CA VAL A 24 10.47 7.72 -4.79
C VAL A 24 11.26 6.48 -4.37
N LEU A 25 10.60 5.33 -4.20
CA LEU A 25 11.28 4.11 -3.75
C LEU A 25 12.15 3.47 -4.85
N ALA A 26 11.85 3.71 -6.13
CA ALA A 26 12.50 3.07 -7.28
C ALA A 26 13.69 3.86 -7.91
N MET A 27 13.97 5.09 -7.49
CA MET A 27 14.96 5.98 -8.15
C MET A 27 16.44 5.76 -7.75
N LYS A 28 16.93 4.50 -7.68
CA LYS A 28 18.34 4.18 -7.40
C LYS A 28 19.22 3.79 -8.62
N THR A 29 18.70 3.68 -9.85
CA THR A 29 19.40 2.91 -10.93
C THR A 29 19.76 3.67 -12.25
N ASN A 30 20.08 4.96 -12.19
CA ASN A 30 20.92 5.74 -13.15
C ASN A 30 21.04 5.27 -14.64
N LEU A 31 20.14 5.69 -15.55
CA LEU A 31 20.34 5.62 -17.02
C LEU A 31 19.77 6.86 -17.77
N GLN A 32 20.34 7.20 -18.95
CA GLN A 32 20.20 8.50 -19.66
C GLN A 32 19.02 8.60 -20.67
N PRO A 33 18.48 9.81 -20.97
CA PRO A 33 17.24 10.00 -21.76
C PRO A 33 17.43 10.33 -23.26
N VAL A 34 16.43 9.96 -24.09
CA VAL A 34 16.24 10.40 -25.49
C VAL A 34 14.88 11.09 -25.68
N GLN A 35 14.84 12.06 -26.59
CA GLN A 35 13.83 13.11 -26.77
C GLN A 35 12.65 12.67 -27.66
N SER A 36 11.41 12.66 -27.13
CA SER A 36 10.17 13.04 -27.88
C SER A 36 8.87 12.69 -27.12
N LEU A 37 8.37 13.58 -26.25
CA LEU A 37 6.93 13.68 -25.90
C LEU A 37 6.68 14.98 -25.12
N ARG A 38 6.10 16.02 -25.74
CA ARG A 38 5.93 17.37 -25.16
C ARG A 38 4.47 17.87 -25.08
N LEU A 39 3.45 17.01 -25.19
CA LEU A 39 2.08 17.51 -25.49
C LEU A 39 0.93 17.01 -24.61
N LEU A 40 1.16 16.31 -23.49
CA LEU A 40 0.07 15.76 -22.67
C LEU A 40 -0.50 16.63 -21.52
N PRO A 41 0.19 17.63 -20.94
CA PRO A 41 -0.41 18.47 -19.89
C PRO A 41 -1.61 19.37 -20.29
N PRO A 42 -1.79 19.88 -21.53
CA PRO A 42 -2.81 20.90 -21.78
C PRO A 42 -4.24 20.35 -21.92
N LEU A 43 -4.42 19.04 -22.14
CA LEU A 43 -5.72 18.50 -22.57
C LEU A 43 -6.76 18.40 -21.44
N VAL A 44 -6.31 18.29 -20.18
CA VAL A 44 -7.19 18.23 -18.99
C VAL A 44 -7.67 19.63 -18.57
N MET A 45 -6.94 20.70 -18.92
CA MET A 45 -7.32 22.09 -18.54
C MET A 45 -8.49 22.67 -19.33
N VAL A 46 -8.81 22.19 -20.54
CA VAL A 46 -9.86 22.79 -21.38
C VAL A 46 -11.27 22.48 -20.86
N LEU A 47 -11.45 21.42 -20.06
CA LEU A 47 -12.77 21.02 -19.54
C LEU A 47 -13.20 21.81 -18.29
N LEU A 48 -12.28 22.48 -17.60
CA LEU A 48 -12.57 23.26 -16.38
C LEU A 48 -12.93 24.73 -16.64
N ALA A 49 -12.79 25.23 -17.88
CA ALA A 49 -13.08 26.63 -18.23
C ALA A 49 -14.50 26.86 -18.79
N GLY A 50 -15.34 25.82 -18.91
CA GLY A 50 -16.62 25.87 -19.62
C GLY A 50 -17.86 26.31 -18.81
N CYS A 51 -17.72 26.78 -17.58
CA CYS A 51 -18.84 27.25 -16.75
C CYS A 51 -18.54 28.62 -16.15
N GLY A 52 -18.95 29.69 -16.85
CA GLY A 52 -18.92 31.04 -16.29
C GLY A 52 -19.09 32.17 -17.31
N GLY A 53 -20.34 32.48 -17.68
CA GLY A 53 -20.80 33.85 -17.94
C GLY A 53 -20.43 34.53 -19.27
N GLY A 54 -21.44 34.76 -20.11
CA GLY A 54 -21.37 35.68 -21.25
C GLY A 54 -21.64 37.14 -20.87
N SER A 55 -21.06 38.07 -21.64
CA SER A 55 -21.63 39.38 -21.94
C SER A 55 -20.97 40.00 -23.18
N SER A 56 -21.82 40.63 -23.97
CA SER A 56 -21.62 41.31 -25.25
C SER A 56 -20.82 42.62 -25.20
N GLY A 57 -20.15 42.96 -26.31
CA GLY A 57 -19.67 44.33 -26.59
C GLY A 57 -18.94 44.44 -27.93
N SER A 58 -19.63 44.95 -28.95
CA SER A 58 -19.11 45.19 -30.31
C SER A 58 -18.22 46.43 -30.42
N ALA A 59 -17.29 46.38 -31.38
CA ALA A 59 -17.05 47.36 -32.45
C ALA A 59 -15.68 48.10 -32.52
N SER A 60 -15.30 48.20 -33.80
CA SER A 60 -14.49 49.21 -34.51
C SER A 60 -12.96 49.14 -34.53
N ASN A 61 -12.54 48.85 -35.75
CA ASN A 61 -11.28 49.05 -36.45
C ASN A 61 -10.94 50.55 -36.59
N THR A 62 -9.68 50.94 -36.37
CA THR A 62 -8.95 51.97 -37.16
C THR A 62 -7.46 51.97 -36.82
N GLN A 63 -6.63 51.64 -37.82
CA GLN A 63 -5.22 52.04 -37.95
C GLN A 63 -5.13 53.51 -38.39
N ASN A 64 -4.15 54.27 -37.86
CA ASN A 64 -3.28 55.20 -38.60
C ASN A 64 -2.31 55.97 -37.66
N ASP A 65 -1.02 55.61 -37.77
CA ASP A 65 0.25 56.37 -37.85
C ASP A 65 0.52 57.76 -37.19
N ALA A 66 1.59 57.75 -36.35
CA ALA A 66 2.78 58.66 -36.26
C ALA A 66 2.75 59.99 -35.44
N PRO A 67 3.92 60.53 -34.96
CA PRO A 67 5.06 59.92 -34.23
C PRO A 67 5.53 60.83 -33.02
N PRO A 68 6.77 60.72 -32.45
CA PRO A 68 7.03 60.51 -31.03
C PRO A 68 7.42 61.77 -30.23
N THR A 69 7.11 61.86 -28.93
CA THR A 69 7.88 62.73 -28.00
C THR A 69 7.66 62.33 -26.54
N GLY A 70 8.74 62.36 -25.76
CA GLY A 70 8.70 62.48 -24.30
C GLY A 70 9.10 61.21 -23.57
N GLY A 71 10.40 61.12 -23.24
CA GLY A 71 10.95 60.06 -22.40
C GLY A 71 10.20 59.91 -21.09
N GLN A 72 9.70 58.70 -20.87
CA GLN A 72 9.64 58.12 -19.54
C GLN A 72 10.71 57.04 -19.52
N GLU A 73 11.53 57.02 -18.48
CA GLU A 73 12.44 55.91 -18.21
C GLU A 73 11.65 54.61 -18.32
N GLU A 74 11.99 53.80 -19.32
CA GLU A 74 11.59 52.40 -19.37
C GLU A 74 12.21 51.73 -18.15
N VAL A 75 11.42 51.62 -17.07
CA VAL A 75 11.69 50.65 -16.02
C VAL A 75 11.64 49.31 -16.75
N ALA A 76 12.80 48.69 -16.97
CA ALA A 76 12.91 47.37 -17.56
C ALA A 76 11.84 46.46 -16.90
N PRO A 77 11.07 45.67 -17.67
CA PRO A 77 10.12 44.75 -17.07
C PRO A 77 10.90 43.89 -16.09
N SER A 78 10.62 44.06 -14.80
CA SER A 78 11.32 43.35 -13.75
C SER A 78 11.19 41.87 -14.05
N GLU A 79 12.30 41.19 -14.30
CA GLU A 79 12.31 39.81 -14.75
C GLU A 79 11.49 38.97 -13.75
N THR A 80 10.38 38.39 -14.23
CA THR A 80 9.52 37.57 -13.39
C THR A 80 10.01 36.13 -13.46
N HIS A 81 10.42 35.58 -12.32
CA HIS A 81 10.78 34.19 -12.16
C HIS A 81 9.59 33.36 -11.70
N THR A 82 9.67 32.05 -11.90
CA THR A 82 8.72 31.08 -11.35
C THR A 82 9.35 30.38 -10.16
N GLY A 83 8.66 30.41 -9.02
CA GLY A 83 9.00 29.65 -7.82
C GLY A 83 7.94 28.60 -7.54
N THR A 84 8.21 27.74 -6.56
CA THR A 84 7.27 26.71 -6.10
C THR A 84 7.12 26.80 -4.59
N PHE A 85 5.88 26.89 -4.10
CA PHE A 85 5.54 26.59 -2.72
C PHE A 85 5.13 25.12 -2.66
N MET A 86 6.04 24.28 -2.17
CA MET A 86 5.96 22.83 -2.29
C MET A 86 4.71 22.28 -1.60
N GLY A 87 3.85 21.59 -2.36
CA GLY A 87 2.61 20.99 -1.86
C GLY A 87 1.54 22.00 -1.46
N MET A 88 1.57 23.26 -1.91
CA MET A 88 0.57 24.27 -1.56
C MET A 88 -0.24 24.72 -2.77
N LEU A 89 -1.40 24.08 -2.97
CA LEU A 89 -2.24 24.24 -4.15
C LEU A 89 -3.38 25.21 -3.85
N GLY A 90 -3.56 26.22 -4.71
CA GLY A 90 -4.70 27.13 -4.59
C GLY A 90 -4.55 28.24 -3.54
N LEU A 91 -3.33 28.62 -3.14
CA LEU A 91 -3.11 29.79 -2.27
C LEU A 91 -3.16 31.09 -3.07
N ASP A 92 -3.78 32.13 -2.51
CA ASP A 92 -3.63 33.49 -3.05
C ASP A 92 -2.20 33.98 -2.80
N TYR A 93 -1.59 34.65 -3.78
CA TYR A 93 -0.33 35.34 -3.57
C TYR A 93 -0.30 36.71 -4.25
N GLU A 94 0.45 37.63 -3.66
CA GLU A 94 0.77 38.91 -4.28
C GLU A 94 2.28 39.22 -4.25
N THR A 95 2.76 39.84 -5.32
CA THR A 95 4.14 40.34 -5.47
C THR A 95 4.09 41.64 -6.27
N GLY A 96 4.44 42.76 -5.65
CA GLY A 96 4.26 44.08 -6.26
C GLY A 96 2.78 44.33 -6.64
N VAL A 97 2.50 44.48 -7.93
CA VAL A 97 1.13 44.67 -8.45
C VAL A 97 0.45 43.37 -8.89
N LEU A 98 1.21 42.26 -8.99
CA LEU A 98 0.68 40.96 -9.40
C LEU A 98 -0.12 40.35 -8.25
N ARG A 99 -1.35 39.90 -8.56
CA ARG A 99 -2.18 39.05 -7.70
C ARG A 99 -2.60 37.83 -8.50
N ALA A 100 -2.36 36.65 -7.95
CA ALA A 100 -2.65 35.38 -8.61
C ALA A 100 -2.82 34.26 -7.57
N ILE A 101 -3.05 33.04 -8.05
CA ILE A 101 -3.26 31.85 -7.24
C ILE A 101 -2.17 30.84 -7.59
N THR A 102 -1.65 30.09 -6.62
CA THR A 102 -0.71 28.99 -6.90
C THR A 102 -1.39 27.90 -7.72
N ASP A 103 -0.70 27.40 -8.75
CA ASP A 103 -1.26 26.38 -9.64
C ASP A 103 -1.33 24.98 -8.98
N GLU A 104 -1.74 23.97 -9.74
CA GLU A 104 -1.82 22.57 -9.27
C GLU A 104 -0.45 21.97 -8.86
N ASN A 105 0.64 22.67 -9.16
CA ASN A 105 1.99 22.32 -8.77
C ASN A 105 2.52 23.27 -7.68
N GLY A 106 1.68 24.13 -7.10
CA GLY A 106 2.10 25.15 -6.14
C GLY A 106 3.04 26.19 -6.76
N ARG A 107 3.07 26.35 -8.09
CA ARG A 107 3.93 27.35 -8.74
C ARG A 107 3.35 28.74 -8.59
N TYR A 108 4.25 29.69 -8.41
CA TYR A 108 3.93 31.10 -8.27
C TYR A 108 4.96 31.94 -9.03
N ARG A 109 4.60 33.18 -9.38
CA ARG A 109 5.52 34.13 -10.01
C ARG A 109 6.07 35.10 -8.98
N TYR A 110 7.33 35.48 -9.11
CA TYR A 110 7.98 36.46 -8.25
C TYR A 110 8.95 37.32 -9.03
N VAL A 111 9.31 38.46 -8.45
CA VAL A 111 10.35 39.36 -8.93
C VAL A 111 11.47 39.36 -7.91
N ASP A 112 12.72 39.27 -8.38
CA ASP A 112 13.89 39.30 -7.50
C ASP A 112 13.89 40.54 -6.61
N GLY A 113 14.11 40.32 -5.31
CA GLY A 113 14.13 41.38 -4.29
C GLY A 113 12.75 41.91 -3.86
N GLN A 114 11.64 41.46 -4.46
CA GLN A 114 10.29 41.78 -3.96
C GLN A 114 9.78 40.73 -2.97
N GLN A 115 8.99 41.20 -2.00
CA GLN A 115 8.27 40.32 -1.09
C GLN A 115 7.07 39.68 -1.80
N VAL A 116 6.89 38.40 -1.56
CA VAL A 116 5.73 37.62 -1.97
C VAL A 116 4.93 37.30 -0.73
N THR A 117 3.66 37.71 -0.70
CA THR A 117 2.76 37.46 0.43
C THR A 117 1.74 36.41 0.05
N PHE A 118 1.66 35.32 0.82
CA PHE A 118 0.72 34.22 0.61
C PHE A 118 -0.48 34.33 1.55
N ARG A 119 -1.68 34.00 1.06
CA ARG A 119 -2.95 34.11 1.78
C ARG A 119 -3.92 32.97 1.46
N VAL A 120 -4.90 32.81 2.34
CA VAL A 120 -6.16 32.12 2.06
C VAL A 120 -7.27 33.15 2.20
N GLY A 121 -7.84 33.62 1.09
CA GLY A 121 -8.73 34.77 1.11
C GLY A 121 -8.00 35.99 1.68
N ASP A 122 -8.52 36.57 2.77
CA ASP A 122 -7.88 37.73 3.43
C ASP A 122 -6.98 37.33 4.62
N ILE A 123 -6.94 36.04 4.99
CA ILE A 123 -6.07 35.54 6.05
C ILE A 123 -4.63 35.49 5.52
N THR A 124 -3.76 36.34 6.08
CA THR A 124 -2.35 36.40 5.67
C THR A 124 -1.55 35.30 6.36
N LEU A 125 -0.95 34.40 5.57
CA LEU A 125 -0.11 33.31 6.06
C LEU A 125 1.30 33.81 6.38
N GLY A 126 1.83 34.72 5.56
CA GLY A 126 3.15 35.30 5.74
C GLY A 126 3.70 35.89 4.45
N SER A 127 4.85 36.58 4.59
CA SER A 127 5.57 37.19 3.47
C SER A 127 7.03 36.75 3.47
N VAL A 128 7.56 36.43 2.29
CA VAL A 128 8.94 35.98 2.08
C VAL A 128 9.53 36.68 0.86
N ALA A 129 10.85 36.89 0.83
CA ALA A 129 11.52 37.36 -0.37
C ALA A 129 11.32 36.34 -1.51
N GLY A 130 11.01 36.80 -2.72
CA GLY A 130 10.79 35.93 -3.88
C GLY A 130 11.98 34.99 -4.11
N LYS A 131 11.71 33.68 -4.19
CA LYS A 131 12.73 32.65 -4.36
C LYS A 131 12.20 31.39 -5.04
N SER A 132 13.08 30.57 -5.61
CA SER A 132 12.68 29.39 -6.39
C SER A 132 11.90 28.33 -5.58
N LYS A 133 12.12 28.22 -4.27
CA LYS A 133 11.41 27.27 -3.39
C LYS A 133 11.00 27.94 -2.07
N VAL A 134 9.72 27.88 -1.75
CA VAL A 134 9.12 28.35 -0.50
C VAL A 134 8.58 27.16 0.30
N SER A 135 8.72 27.24 1.61
CA SER A 135 8.22 26.30 2.62
C SER A 135 7.41 27.05 3.68
N VAL A 136 6.68 26.31 4.52
CA VAL A 136 5.96 26.90 5.66
C VAL A 136 6.94 27.56 6.65
N ALA A 137 8.10 26.94 6.87
CA ALA A 137 9.17 27.49 7.70
C ALA A 137 9.65 28.89 7.23
N ASP A 138 9.62 29.14 5.92
CA ASP A 138 9.98 30.46 5.37
C ASP A 138 8.95 31.54 5.71
N LEU A 139 7.67 31.18 5.68
CA LEU A 139 6.58 32.10 6.06
C LEU A 139 6.56 32.36 7.57
N ALA A 140 6.95 31.38 8.36
CA ALA A 140 7.12 31.49 9.80
C ALA A 140 8.33 32.34 10.21
N GLN A 141 9.21 32.72 9.27
CA GLN A 141 10.38 33.57 9.52
C GLN A 141 11.30 33.04 10.64
N GLY A 142 11.39 31.71 10.77
CA GLY A 142 12.20 31.04 11.78
C GLY A 142 11.57 30.93 13.18
N ASP A 143 10.28 31.27 13.33
CA ASP A 143 9.49 31.01 14.54
C ASP A 143 8.87 29.59 14.49
N PRO A 144 9.36 28.62 15.29
CA PRO A 144 8.86 27.25 15.24
C PRO A 144 7.39 27.12 15.65
N GLN A 145 6.89 28.02 16.50
CA GLN A 145 5.51 27.99 16.94
C GLN A 145 4.58 28.53 15.84
N ALA A 146 4.99 29.59 15.16
CA ALA A 146 4.27 30.07 13.98
C ALA A 146 4.27 29.04 12.86
N GLU A 147 5.38 28.32 12.64
CA GLU A 147 5.45 27.23 11.67
C GLU A 147 4.45 26.12 12.00
N GLU A 148 4.39 25.65 13.25
CA GLU A 148 3.44 24.63 13.66
C GLU A 148 1.98 25.10 13.51
N ASN A 149 1.68 26.33 13.94
CA ASN A 149 0.36 26.93 13.80
C ASN A 149 -0.07 27.05 12.33
N LEU A 150 0.84 27.51 11.45
CA LEU A 150 0.60 27.61 10.01
C LEU A 150 0.36 26.25 9.37
N THR A 151 1.23 25.27 9.65
CA THR A 151 1.08 23.90 9.13
C THR A 151 -0.26 23.33 9.55
N ARG A 152 -0.61 23.41 10.83
CA ARG A 152 -1.85 22.86 11.36
C ARG A 152 -3.09 23.54 10.81
N PHE A 153 -3.04 24.86 10.63
CA PHE A 153 -4.10 25.62 9.96
C PHE A 153 -4.32 25.13 8.53
N LEU A 154 -3.25 25.10 7.73
CA LEU A 154 -3.32 24.71 6.32
C LEU A 154 -3.84 23.29 6.16
N LEU A 155 -3.38 22.35 6.98
CA LEU A 155 -3.86 20.96 6.96
C LEU A 155 -5.32 20.82 7.41
N THR A 156 -5.83 21.73 8.25
CA THR A 156 -7.26 21.75 8.60
C THR A 156 -8.12 22.27 7.45
N LEU A 157 -7.56 23.10 6.59
CA LEU A 157 -8.23 23.57 5.38
C LEU A 157 -8.15 22.58 4.21
N ASP A 158 -7.35 21.53 4.33
CA ASP A 158 -7.07 20.59 3.25
C ASP A 158 -8.35 19.91 2.75
N TYR A 159 -8.74 20.20 1.50
CA TYR A 159 -10.05 19.83 1.01
C TYR A 159 -10.20 18.31 0.83
N ASP A 160 -9.15 17.61 0.41
CA ASP A 160 -9.17 16.17 0.16
C ASP A 160 -8.82 15.33 1.42
N MET A 161 -8.33 15.96 2.49
CA MET A 161 -7.85 15.34 3.73
C MET A 161 -6.70 14.33 3.53
N ALA A 162 -5.85 14.55 2.53
CA ALA A 162 -4.77 13.64 2.16
C ALA A 162 -3.40 14.33 2.29
N PRO A 163 -2.94 14.64 3.52
CA PRO A 163 -1.81 15.56 3.76
C PRO A 163 -0.47 15.11 3.18
N MET A 164 -0.38 13.82 2.83
CA MET A 164 0.78 13.22 2.21
C MET A 164 0.95 13.63 0.73
N ASN A 165 -0.01 14.31 0.12
CA ASN A 165 0.03 14.76 -1.27
C ASN A 165 0.25 16.28 -1.44
N GLY A 166 0.23 17.03 -0.33
CA GLY A 166 0.13 18.48 -0.31
C GLY A 166 -1.10 18.94 0.48
N VAL A 167 -1.48 20.20 0.26
CA VAL A 167 -2.66 20.85 0.81
C VAL A 167 -3.43 21.48 -0.34
N LEU A 168 -4.69 21.08 -0.52
CA LEU A 168 -5.58 21.59 -1.55
C LEU A 168 -6.54 22.64 -0.99
N ILE A 169 -6.35 23.90 -1.39
CA ILE A 169 -7.24 25.01 -1.03
C ILE A 169 -8.15 25.36 -2.21
N THR A 170 -9.45 25.10 -2.05
CA THR A 170 -10.46 25.40 -3.08
C THR A 170 -10.87 26.88 -3.09
N GLY A 171 -11.51 27.31 -4.19
CA GLY A 171 -12.08 28.67 -4.28
C GLY A 171 -13.12 28.95 -3.20
N GLU A 172 -13.94 27.96 -2.84
CA GLU A 172 -14.94 28.09 -1.78
C GLU A 172 -14.29 28.36 -0.41
N ILE A 173 -13.19 27.66 -0.07
CA ILE A 173 -12.43 27.92 1.16
C ILE A 173 -11.88 29.35 1.16
N ARG A 174 -11.29 29.81 0.04
CA ARG A 174 -10.79 31.18 -0.08
C ARG A 174 -11.89 32.22 0.07
N ASP A 175 -13.05 32.00 -0.55
CA ASP A 175 -14.20 32.91 -0.47
C ASP A 175 -14.74 33.01 0.97
N LEU A 176 -14.83 31.89 1.69
CA LEU A 176 -15.21 31.88 3.10
C LEU A 176 -14.17 32.54 4.01
N ALA A 177 -12.89 32.53 3.61
CA ALA A 177 -11.81 33.17 4.33
C ALA A 177 -11.71 34.70 4.14
N ARG A 178 -12.54 35.30 3.27
CA ARG A 178 -12.57 36.77 3.10
C ARG A 178 -13.09 37.48 4.35
N GLY A 179 -12.52 38.66 4.63
CA GLY A 179 -12.80 39.47 5.81
C GLY A 179 -12.31 38.87 7.13
N LYS A 180 -11.53 37.78 7.10
CA LYS A 180 -11.02 37.09 8.29
C LYS A 180 -9.53 37.35 8.47
N THR A 181 -9.08 37.27 9.71
CA THR A 181 -7.66 37.36 10.08
C THR A 181 -7.37 36.34 11.17
N LEU A 182 -6.12 35.90 11.25
CA LEU A 182 -5.64 34.98 12.27
C LEU A 182 -4.18 35.30 12.59
N ASN A 183 -3.82 35.30 13.86
CA ASN A 183 -2.43 35.50 14.29
C ASN A 183 -1.75 34.14 14.46
N PHE A 184 -0.70 33.87 13.67
CA PHE A 184 0.08 32.64 13.76
C PHE A 184 1.23 32.73 14.77
N HIS A 185 1.69 33.95 15.12
CA HIS A 185 2.80 34.20 16.06
C HIS A 185 2.31 34.30 17.52
N GLN A 186 1.40 33.42 17.91
CA GLN A 186 0.89 33.32 19.28
C GLN A 186 1.08 31.92 19.83
N ASP A 187 0.93 31.78 21.15
CA ASP A 187 1.08 30.49 21.80
C ASP A 187 0.06 29.47 21.24
N ALA A 188 0.46 28.20 21.16
CA ALA A 188 -0.33 27.14 20.54
C ALA A 188 -1.75 27.00 21.13
N ALA A 189 -1.93 27.26 22.42
CA ALA A 189 -3.24 27.18 23.06
C ALA A 189 -4.14 28.36 22.65
N SER A 190 -3.59 29.58 22.58
CA SER A 190 -4.31 30.75 22.06
C SER A 190 -4.61 30.61 20.58
N PHE A 191 -3.64 30.17 19.79
CA PHE A 191 -3.83 29.86 18.37
C PHE A 191 -4.95 28.85 18.17
N ARG A 192 -4.93 27.72 18.88
CA ARG A 192 -5.98 26.70 18.78
C ARG A 192 -7.36 27.28 19.07
N ARG A 193 -7.52 28.02 20.16
CA ARG A 193 -8.82 28.65 20.51
C ARG A 193 -9.30 29.58 19.40
N ASP A 194 -8.44 30.45 18.91
CA ASP A 194 -8.80 31.44 17.89
C ASP A 194 -9.10 30.78 16.53
N ALA A 195 -8.27 29.81 16.13
CA ALA A 195 -8.41 29.10 14.87
C ALA A 195 -9.66 28.22 14.87
N GLU A 196 -9.92 27.44 15.93
CA GLU A 196 -11.12 26.61 16.04
C GLU A 196 -12.39 27.47 16.11
N ALA A 197 -12.35 28.62 16.79
CA ALA A 197 -13.47 29.57 16.79
C ALA A 197 -13.70 30.20 15.40
N LEU A 198 -12.63 30.55 14.68
CA LEU A 198 -12.71 31.12 13.34
C LEU A 198 -13.26 30.11 12.32
N LEU A 199 -12.72 28.88 12.35
CA LEU A 199 -13.07 27.78 11.46
C LEU A 199 -14.39 27.09 11.87
N GLN A 200 -14.83 27.24 13.12
CA GLN A 200 -15.94 26.46 13.69
C GLN A 200 -15.74 24.94 13.48
N ALA A 201 -14.49 24.50 13.62
CA ALA A 201 -14.04 23.13 13.41
C ALA A 201 -12.82 22.87 14.31
N GLU A 202 -12.63 21.62 14.73
CA GLU A 202 -11.42 21.22 15.44
C GLU A 202 -10.22 21.23 14.49
N LEU A 203 -9.06 21.64 15.00
CA LEU A 203 -7.82 21.53 14.24
C LEU A 203 -7.42 20.06 14.11
N VAL A 204 -6.78 19.73 12.99
CA VAL A 204 -6.29 18.36 12.74
C VAL A 204 -5.32 17.87 13.82
N SER A 205 -5.29 16.55 14.01
CA SER A 205 -4.42 15.87 14.97
C SER A 205 -2.94 15.94 14.59
N ASP A 206 -2.05 15.57 15.51
CA ASP A 206 -0.60 15.55 15.24
C ASP A 206 -0.22 14.59 14.10
N GLN A 207 -1.04 13.56 13.88
CA GLN A 207 -0.86 12.60 12.79
C GLN A 207 -0.82 13.29 11.42
N TYR A 208 -1.70 14.27 11.18
CA TYR A 208 -1.70 15.04 9.93
C TYR A 208 -0.45 15.89 9.77
N VAL A 209 0.01 16.53 10.86
CA VAL A 209 1.19 17.41 10.85
C VAL A 209 2.46 16.61 10.54
N VAL A 210 2.62 15.46 11.19
CA VAL A 210 3.77 14.59 10.95
C VAL A 210 3.71 13.95 9.56
N ALA A 211 2.53 13.51 9.11
CA ALA A 211 2.34 13.01 7.76
C ALA A 211 2.78 14.06 6.71
N TYR A 212 2.30 15.30 6.84
CA TYR A 212 2.71 16.38 5.95
C TYR A 212 4.22 16.64 5.99
N ARG A 213 4.85 16.69 7.18
CA ARG A 213 6.30 16.92 7.29
C ARG A 213 7.10 15.80 6.64
N HIS A 214 6.75 14.54 6.92
CA HIS A 214 7.36 13.39 6.28
C HIS A 214 7.22 13.48 4.75
N SER A 215 6.02 13.82 4.26
CA SER A 215 5.80 14.00 2.84
C SER A 215 6.62 15.15 2.26
N ALA A 216 6.67 16.31 2.91
CA ALA A 216 7.42 17.47 2.44
C ALA A 216 8.93 17.21 2.34
N GLU A 217 9.48 16.34 3.20
CA GLU A 217 10.90 15.98 3.21
C GLU A 217 11.24 14.86 2.21
N HIS A 218 10.38 13.84 2.11
CA HIS A 218 10.73 12.59 1.43
C HIS A 218 9.93 12.34 0.15
N ILE A 219 8.68 12.79 0.10
CA ILE A 219 7.74 12.44 -0.96
C ILE A 219 7.58 13.58 -1.96
N LEU A 220 7.16 14.77 -1.49
CA LEU A 220 6.94 15.95 -2.32
C LEU A 220 8.15 16.30 -3.21
N PRO A 221 9.41 16.31 -2.74
CA PRO A 221 10.53 16.63 -3.59
C PRO A 221 10.67 15.70 -4.81
N GLY A 222 10.37 14.41 -4.63
CA GLY A 222 10.40 13.41 -5.69
C GLY A 222 9.32 13.62 -6.74
N ILE A 223 8.11 13.97 -6.31
CA ILE A 223 6.99 14.37 -7.19
C ILE A 223 7.42 15.50 -8.13
N TYR A 224 8.01 16.54 -7.55
CA TYR A 224 8.42 17.73 -8.28
C TYR A 224 9.59 17.44 -9.24
N GLN A 225 10.47 16.50 -8.89
CA GLN A 225 11.55 16.06 -9.77
C GLN A 225 11.04 15.17 -10.92
N ALA A 226 10.05 14.30 -10.67
CA ALA A 226 9.43 13.44 -11.68
C ALA A 226 8.73 14.24 -12.80
N GLN A 227 8.21 15.43 -12.49
CA GLN A 227 7.67 16.38 -13.49
C GLN A 227 8.72 16.87 -14.50
N SER A 228 10.02 16.82 -14.17
CA SER A 228 11.11 17.15 -15.10
C SER A 228 11.62 15.95 -15.90
N LYS A 229 11.19 14.72 -15.55
CA LYS A 229 11.53 13.46 -16.20
C LYS A 229 10.29 12.62 -16.47
N GLN A 230 9.34 13.18 -17.21
CA GLN A 230 8.17 12.48 -17.76
C GLN A 230 8.54 11.35 -18.76
N ALA A 231 9.81 10.95 -18.83
CA ALA A 231 10.38 10.00 -19.79
C ALA A 231 10.44 8.55 -19.27
N SER A 232 10.27 8.28 -17.97
CA SER A 232 10.33 6.91 -17.41
C SER A 232 8.99 6.18 -17.37
N ARG A 233 7.88 6.85 -17.69
CA ARG A 233 6.52 6.27 -17.71
C ARG A 233 6.09 5.74 -19.08
N ALA A 234 6.95 5.89 -20.09
CA ALA A 234 6.82 5.05 -21.27
C ALA A 234 7.28 3.66 -20.86
N LEU A 235 6.37 2.70 -20.97
CA LEU A 235 6.67 1.30 -20.86
C LEU A 235 7.86 1.02 -21.76
N THR A 236 9.01 0.76 -21.14
CA THR A 236 10.21 0.48 -21.91
C THR A 236 9.90 -0.81 -22.65
N PRO A 237 10.02 -0.84 -23.99
CA PRO A 237 9.79 -2.07 -24.74
C PRO A 237 10.70 -3.16 -24.15
N PHE A 238 10.09 -4.12 -23.49
CA PHE A 238 10.79 -5.27 -22.97
C PHE A 238 11.06 -6.22 -24.13
N ARG A 239 12.24 -6.85 -24.12
CA ARG A 239 12.56 -7.94 -25.04
C ARG A 239 12.61 -9.21 -24.23
N TYR A 240 11.84 -10.21 -24.65
CA TYR A 240 11.94 -11.57 -24.11
C TYR A 240 13.39 -11.98 -23.88
N PRO A 241 13.68 -12.79 -22.84
CA PRO A 241 15.05 -13.21 -22.57
C PRO A 241 15.63 -13.78 -23.85
N GLN A 242 16.80 -13.29 -24.27
CA GLN A 242 17.52 -14.00 -25.32
C GLN A 242 17.89 -15.35 -24.74
N VAL A 243 17.37 -16.41 -25.35
CA VAL A 243 17.65 -17.79 -24.97
C VAL A 243 19.15 -17.89 -24.68
N LEU A 244 19.51 -18.10 -23.41
CA LEU A 244 20.89 -18.29 -23.04
C LEU A 244 21.38 -19.45 -23.90
N ALA A 245 22.48 -19.28 -24.63
CA ALA A 245 23.02 -20.26 -25.59
C ALA A 245 23.35 -21.64 -24.98
N ASN A 246 23.04 -21.86 -23.70
CA ASN A 246 23.17 -23.10 -22.95
C ASN A 246 21.83 -23.67 -22.44
N ALA A 247 20.68 -23.11 -22.83
CA ALA A 247 19.40 -23.77 -22.61
C ALA A 247 19.40 -25.07 -23.42
N LYS A 248 19.46 -26.21 -22.72
CA LYS A 248 18.95 -27.46 -23.29
C LYS A 248 17.54 -27.14 -23.82
N ALA A 249 17.21 -27.63 -25.01
CA ALA A 249 15.87 -27.47 -25.57
C ALA A 249 14.81 -27.70 -24.47
N VAL A 250 13.81 -26.81 -24.42
CA VAL A 250 12.66 -26.96 -23.51
C VAL A 250 12.15 -28.40 -23.64
N PRO A 251 12.03 -29.16 -22.54
CA PRO A 251 11.55 -30.55 -22.62
C PRO A 251 10.18 -30.61 -23.29
N SER A 252 9.91 -31.60 -24.14
CA SER A 252 8.64 -31.72 -24.88
C SER A 252 7.40 -31.75 -23.98
N ASP A 253 7.52 -32.32 -22.78
CA ASP A 253 6.43 -32.40 -21.81
C ASP A 253 6.07 -31.01 -21.27
N PHE A 254 7.06 -30.11 -21.20
CA PHE A 254 6.87 -28.73 -20.80
C PHE A 254 6.17 -27.91 -21.89
N GLU A 255 6.41 -28.23 -23.17
CA GLU A 255 5.79 -27.51 -24.28
C GLU A 255 4.26 -27.64 -24.23
N ASN A 256 3.76 -28.87 -24.02
CA ASN A 256 2.33 -29.12 -23.88
C ASN A 256 1.74 -28.45 -22.64
N GLU A 257 2.40 -28.58 -21.47
CA GLU A 257 1.95 -27.92 -20.23
C GLU A 257 1.83 -26.41 -20.43
N SER A 258 2.86 -25.76 -20.97
CA SER A 258 2.87 -24.31 -21.18
C SER A 258 1.75 -23.84 -22.10
N ARG A 259 1.45 -24.61 -23.16
CA ARG A 259 0.36 -24.30 -24.08
C ARG A 259 -1.00 -24.36 -23.38
N GLU A 260 -1.26 -25.42 -22.63
CA GLU A 260 -2.53 -25.57 -21.89
C GLU A 260 -2.70 -24.47 -20.83
N VAL A 261 -1.63 -24.13 -20.11
CA VAL A 261 -1.61 -23.01 -19.16
C VAL A 261 -1.96 -21.69 -19.84
N PHE A 262 -1.34 -21.39 -20.99
CA PHE A 262 -1.60 -20.14 -21.71
C PHE A 262 -3.00 -20.11 -22.32
N ASP A 263 -3.48 -21.23 -22.86
CA ASP A 263 -4.82 -21.34 -23.42
C ASP A 263 -5.89 -21.06 -22.36
N LEU A 264 -5.73 -21.62 -21.16
CA LEU A 264 -6.63 -21.37 -20.03
C LEU A 264 -6.53 -19.93 -19.52
N LEU A 265 -5.32 -19.37 -19.42
CA LEU A 265 -5.14 -17.94 -19.06
C LEU A 265 -5.81 -17.00 -20.05
N LEU A 266 -5.80 -17.31 -21.35
CA LEU A 266 -6.47 -16.51 -22.38
C LEU A 266 -7.99 -16.63 -22.35
N GLN A 267 -8.50 -17.75 -21.84
CA GLN A 267 -9.94 -18.02 -21.71
C GLN A 267 -10.53 -17.53 -20.38
N ASP A 268 -9.71 -17.18 -19.39
CA ASP A 268 -10.09 -16.67 -18.06
C ASP A 268 -10.62 -15.22 -18.13
N THR A 269 -11.66 -15.02 -18.95
CA THR A 269 -12.36 -13.76 -19.17
C THR A 269 -13.66 -13.97 -19.95
N ALA A 270 -14.71 -13.25 -19.59
CA ALA A 270 -15.95 -13.22 -20.36
C ALA A 270 -15.80 -12.54 -21.75
N ARG A 271 -14.68 -11.85 -22.03
CA ARG A 271 -14.45 -11.10 -23.28
C ARG A 271 -13.09 -11.42 -23.88
N THR A 272 -13.07 -12.08 -25.03
CA THR A 272 -11.84 -12.29 -25.83
C THR A 272 -11.04 -11.00 -25.98
N GLY A 273 -9.72 -11.02 -25.73
CA GLY A 273 -8.91 -9.81 -25.71
C GLY A 273 -8.78 -9.15 -24.34
N SER A 274 -9.44 -9.67 -23.31
CA SER A 274 -9.55 -9.03 -21.98
C SER A 274 -9.11 -9.95 -20.84
N SER A 275 -8.36 -11.01 -21.13
CA SER A 275 -7.81 -11.86 -20.08
C SER A 275 -6.75 -11.11 -19.27
N PRO A 276 -6.49 -11.49 -18.02
CA PRO A 276 -5.37 -10.94 -17.24
C PRO A 276 -4.03 -11.05 -17.97
N LEU A 277 -3.81 -12.15 -18.71
CA LEU A 277 -2.62 -12.34 -19.55
C LEU A 277 -2.57 -11.35 -20.71
N GLU A 278 -3.67 -11.04 -21.39
CA GLU A 278 -3.64 -10.02 -22.44
C GLU A 278 -3.47 -8.61 -21.86
N TYR A 279 -4.12 -8.33 -20.72
CA TYR A 279 -4.05 -7.02 -20.08
C TYR A 279 -2.69 -6.70 -19.51
N ILE A 280 -1.94 -7.65 -18.95
CA ILE A 280 -0.59 -7.36 -18.46
C ILE A 280 0.36 -6.95 -19.60
N PHE A 281 0.27 -7.60 -20.77
CA PHE A 281 1.07 -7.24 -21.94
C PHE A 281 0.64 -5.90 -22.57
N LYS A 282 -0.67 -5.60 -22.59
CA LYS A 282 -1.18 -4.27 -22.97
C LYS A 282 -0.76 -3.17 -22.00
N ALA A 283 -0.87 -3.44 -20.69
CA ALA A 283 -0.45 -2.55 -19.61
C ALA A 283 1.03 -2.23 -19.68
N THR A 284 1.83 -3.12 -20.25
CA THR A 284 3.28 -2.97 -20.40
C THR A 284 3.75 -2.68 -21.82
N SER A 285 2.82 -2.41 -22.75
CA SER A 285 3.11 -2.15 -24.18
C SER A 285 4.08 -3.17 -24.79
N THR A 286 4.05 -4.39 -24.25
CA THR A 286 4.91 -5.49 -24.66
C THR A 286 4.07 -6.40 -25.54
N PRO A 287 4.53 -6.78 -26.74
CA PRO A 287 3.78 -7.72 -27.58
C PRO A 287 3.76 -9.10 -26.90
N LEU A 288 2.56 -9.67 -26.78
CA LEU A 288 2.38 -11.05 -26.34
C LEU A 288 2.87 -12.01 -27.43
N VAL A 289 3.94 -12.76 -27.15
CA VAL A 289 4.50 -13.80 -28.03
C VAL A 289 4.49 -15.12 -27.29
N LEU A 290 3.59 -16.03 -27.68
CA LEU A 290 3.43 -17.34 -27.02
C LEU A 290 4.63 -18.27 -27.28
N GLU A 291 5.04 -18.39 -28.55
CA GLU A 291 6.13 -19.25 -29.03
C GLU A 291 7.02 -18.49 -30.04
N GLY A 292 8.33 -18.77 -30.10
CA GLY A 292 9.24 -18.11 -31.06
C GLY A 292 10.72 -18.45 -30.87
N ALA A 293 11.56 -18.20 -31.90
CA ALA A 293 12.98 -18.57 -31.90
C ALA A 293 13.92 -17.59 -31.15
N GLU A 294 13.47 -16.37 -30.84
CA GLU A 294 14.28 -15.30 -30.22
C GLU A 294 13.79 -14.90 -28.81
N GLY A 295 13.21 -15.85 -28.06
CA GLY A 295 12.61 -15.62 -26.75
C GLY A 295 11.08 -15.51 -26.81
N SER A 296 10.39 -16.17 -25.88
CA SER A 296 8.93 -16.35 -25.86
C SER A 296 8.36 -16.40 -24.44
N LEU A 297 7.03 -16.38 -24.31
CA LEU A 297 6.35 -16.61 -23.03
C LEU A 297 6.65 -18.00 -22.47
N GLN A 298 6.83 -18.99 -23.33
CA GLN A 298 7.24 -20.34 -22.95
C GLN A 298 8.62 -20.37 -22.28
N ASP A 299 9.58 -19.59 -22.77
CA ASP A 299 10.90 -19.46 -22.13
C ASP A 299 10.80 -18.84 -20.73
N LEU A 300 9.94 -17.81 -20.57
CA LEU A 300 9.68 -17.18 -19.27
C LEU A 300 8.97 -18.13 -18.31
N TYR A 301 8.00 -18.91 -18.79
CA TYR A 301 7.33 -19.92 -17.97
C TYR A 301 8.33 -20.98 -17.50
N TYR A 302 9.30 -21.38 -18.35
CA TYR A 302 10.34 -22.33 -17.95
C TYR A 302 11.26 -21.76 -16.88
N ALA A 303 11.71 -20.51 -17.06
CA ALA A 303 12.49 -19.78 -16.05
C ALA A 303 11.73 -19.66 -14.72
N TYR A 304 10.44 -19.33 -14.78
CA TYR A 304 9.54 -19.29 -13.61
C TYR A 304 9.57 -20.62 -12.83
N LYS A 305 9.37 -21.77 -13.49
CA LYS A 305 9.34 -23.07 -12.81
C LYS A 305 10.68 -23.41 -12.15
N GLN A 306 11.81 -23.10 -12.80
CA GLN A 306 13.13 -23.26 -12.19
C GLN A 306 13.30 -22.37 -10.95
N ARG A 307 12.80 -21.14 -11.03
CA ARG A 307 12.90 -20.15 -9.96
C ARG A 307 12.05 -20.53 -8.75
N VAL A 308 10.78 -20.93 -8.95
CA VAL A 308 9.90 -21.46 -7.88
C VAL A 308 10.55 -22.60 -7.11
N ALA A 309 11.18 -23.55 -7.82
CA ALA A 309 11.89 -24.65 -7.19
C ALA A 309 13.14 -24.19 -6.41
N ALA A 310 13.86 -23.19 -6.93
CA ALA A 310 15.09 -22.66 -6.32
C ALA A 310 14.83 -21.85 -5.04
N ILE A 311 13.67 -21.18 -4.91
CA ILE A 311 13.33 -20.35 -3.76
C ILE A 311 12.35 -21.02 -2.78
N GLY A 312 11.91 -22.24 -3.07
CA GLY A 312 10.92 -22.99 -2.29
C GLY A 312 11.50 -23.76 -1.08
N PRO A 313 10.74 -24.72 -0.52
CA PRO A 313 11.07 -25.42 0.74
C PRO A 313 12.39 -26.20 0.69
N SER A 314 12.80 -26.65 -0.50
CA SER A 314 14.02 -27.42 -0.71
C SER A 314 15.29 -26.55 -0.74
N ALA A 315 15.16 -25.22 -0.70
CA ALA A 315 16.32 -24.33 -0.71
C ALA A 315 17.20 -24.55 0.54
N PRO A 316 18.54 -24.50 0.42
CA PRO A 316 19.44 -24.71 1.54
C PRO A 316 19.21 -23.74 2.70
N TYR A 317 19.32 -24.23 3.94
CA TYR A 317 19.25 -23.37 5.12
C TYR A 317 20.55 -22.56 5.29
N VAL A 318 20.39 -21.26 5.50
CA VAL A 318 21.48 -20.36 5.89
C VAL A 318 21.50 -20.21 7.42
N ALA A 319 22.61 -20.56 8.06
CA ALA A 319 22.85 -20.25 9.47
C ALA A 319 23.17 -18.76 9.64
N ARG A 320 22.47 -18.07 10.53
CA ARG A 320 22.62 -16.62 10.79
C ARG A 320 23.01 -16.37 12.24
N ASP A 321 24.30 -16.10 12.48
CA ASP A 321 24.89 -15.83 13.79
C ASP A 321 25.12 -14.33 14.05
N ASP A 322 24.48 -13.45 13.26
CA ASP A 322 24.66 -11.99 13.31
C ASP A 322 24.39 -11.40 14.71
N LEU A 323 23.45 -11.98 15.48
CA LEU A 323 23.14 -11.58 16.86
C LEU A 323 23.92 -12.35 17.92
N LEU A 324 24.60 -13.45 17.55
CA LEU A 324 25.22 -14.38 18.49
C LEU A 324 26.45 -15.07 17.87
N ALA A 325 27.47 -14.28 17.56
CA ALA A 325 28.67 -14.74 16.86
C ALA A 325 29.48 -15.77 17.69
N GLY A 326 29.99 -16.81 17.02
CA GLY A 326 30.94 -17.76 17.60
C GLY A 326 30.34 -18.80 18.56
N VAL A 327 29.02 -18.92 18.61
CA VAL A 327 28.33 -19.90 19.45
C VAL A 327 28.21 -21.25 18.71
N PRO A 328 28.63 -22.37 19.33
CA PRO A 328 28.46 -23.70 18.76
C PRO A 328 26.98 -24.02 18.50
N ALA A 329 26.72 -24.81 17.45
CA ALA A 329 25.36 -25.27 17.17
C ALA A 329 24.77 -26.01 18.40
N PRO A 330 23.53 -25.68 18.81
CA PRO A 330 22.89 -26.32 19.95
C PRO A 330 22.64 -27.81 19.68
N SER A 331 22.73 -28.64 20.72
CA SER A 331 22.60 -30.10 20.63
C SER A 331 21.37 -30.68 21.35
N GLY A 332 20.69 -29.88 22.18
CA GLY A 332 19.52 -30.28 22.96
C GLY A 332 18.35 -29.30 22.84
N LEU A 333 17.86 -29.09 21.61
CA LEU A 333 16.78 -28.15 21.32
C LEU A 333 15.43 -28.65 21.84
N LEU A 334 14.72 -27.79 22.57
CA LEU A 334 13.35 -28.00 23.01
C LEU A 334 12.41 -27.06 22.26
N ASN A 335 11.27 -27.59 21.82
CA ASN A 335 10.28 -26.83 21.08
C ASN A 335 9.61 -25.77 21.96
N ALA A 336 9.59 -24.53 21.48
CA ALA A 336 8.89 -23.40 22.10
C ALA A 336 7.52 -23.18 21.47
N GLN A 337 7.50 -23.13 20.14
CA GLN A 337 6.32 -22.90 19.32
C GLN A 337 6.61 -23.19 17.85
N HIS A 338 5.62 -23.76 17.16
CA HIS A 338 5.61 -23.95 15.71
C HIS A 338 4.40 -23.26 15.08
N PHE A 339 4.61 -22.31 14.18
CA PHE A 339 3.52 -21.50 13.65
C PHE A 339 3.76 -20.96 12.25
N VAL A 340 2.70 -20.52 11.58
CA VAL A 340 2.74 -19.92 10.24
C VAL A 340 2.61 -18.41 10.31
N VAL A 341 3.36 -17.73 9.46
CA VAL A 341 3.23 -16.29 9.20
C VAL A 341 2.89 -16.08 7.74
N MET A 342 1.84 -15.29 7.49
CA MET A 342 1.51 -14.79 6.17
C MET A 342 1.04 -13.34 6.24
N SER A 343 1.03 -12.65 5.10
CA SER A 343 0.63 -11.25 5.03
C SER A 343 0.11 -10.87 3.64
N ASP A 344 -0.57 -9.73 3.56
CA ASP A 344 -0.89 -9.06 2.30
C ASP A 344 -1.63 -10.01 1.34
N PHE A 345 -2.76 -10.52 1.82
CA PHE A 345 -3.72 -11.22 0.97
C PHE A 345 -4.23 -10.25 -0.08
N GLN A 346 -4.57 -9.03 0.36
CA GLN A 346 -5.20 -8.00 -0.44
C GLN A 346 -6.33 -8.63 -1.28
N MET A 347 -7.25 -9.31 -0.58
CA MET A 347 -8.43 -9.88 -1.20
C MET A 347 -9.11 -8.78 -1.99
N ARG A 348 -9.27 -9.01 -3.28
CA ARG A 348 -9.80 -8.02 -4.22
C ARG A 348 -11.00 -8.59 -4.95
N ASP A 349 -12.09 -7.83 -4.93
CA ASP A 349 -13.20 -8.01 -5.86
C ASP A 349 -12.80 -7.39 -7.21
N ASP A 350 -12.38 -8.23 -8.17
CA ASP A 350 -11.92 -7.79 -9.48
C ASP A 350 -13.04 -7.20 -10.34
N GLU A 351 -14.28 -7.50 -10.02
CA GLU A 351 -15.45 -6.95 -10.69
C GLU A 351 -15.95 -5.65 -10.07
N SER A 352 -15.51 -5.32 -8.84
CA SER A 352 -15.92 -4.12 -8.11
C SER A 352 -15.95 -2.85 -8.97
N PRO A 353 -17.01 -2.02 -8.90
CA PRO A 353 -17.01 -0.69 -9.54
C PRO A 353 -15.92 0.25 -9.03
N LEU A 354 -15.35 -0.03 -7.84
CA LEU A 354 -14.18 0.67 -7.29
C LEU A 354 -12.86 0.04 -7.74
N ASN A 355 -12.89 -0.99 -8.58
CA ASN A 355 -11.69 -1.48 -9.22
C ASN A 355 -11.20 -0.44 -10.24
N VAL A 356 -10.03 0.15 -9.98
CA VAL A 356 -9.49 1.29 -10.73
C VAL A 356 -8.31 0.92 -11.62
N ASN A 357 -8.30 -0.31 -12.18
CA ASN A 357 -7.26 -0.83 -13.08
C ASN A 357 -6.69 0.18 -14.11
N PRO A 358 -7.49 1.00 -14.80
CA PRO A 358 -6.99 1.98 -15.78
C PRO A 358 -6.09 3.06 -15.19
N LEU A 359 -6.12 3.21 -13.86
CA LEU A 359 -5.19 4.06 -13.13
C LEU A 359 -3.85 3.36 -12.89
N LYS A 360 -3.55 2.17 -13.40
CA LYS A 360 -2.25 1.48 -13.20
C LYS A 360 -1.03 2.34 -13.56
N ILE A 361 -1.11 3.10 -14.67
CA ILE A 361 -0.05 4.05 -15.07
C ILE A 361 0.17 5.17 -14.04
N LEU A 362 -0.81 5.39 -13.18
CA LEU A 362 -0.82 6.37 -12.13
C LEU A 362 -0.49 5.72 -10.77
N ILE A 363 -1.28 4.75 -10.34
CA ILE A 363 -1.17 4.08 -9.05
C ILE A 363 -0.79 2.63 -9.35
N PRO A 364 0.49 2.24 -9.22
CA PRO A 364 0.88 0.86 -9.52
C PRO A 364 0.06 -0.20 -8.74
N ALA A 365 -0.28 0.08 -7.47
CA ALA A 365 -1.09 -0.79 -6.63
C ALA A 365 -2.57 -0.94 -7.07
N SER A 366 -3.05 -0.14 -8.02
CA SER A 366 -4.44 -0.23 -8.48
C SER A 366 -4.72 -1.37 -9.44
N TYR A 367 -3.71 -2.16 -9.83
CA TYR A 367 -3.87 -3.28 -10.73
C TYR A 367 -2.88 -4.38 -10.34
N TYR A 368 -3.42 -5.56 -10.11
CA TYR A 368 -2.68 -6.81 -9.91
C TYR A 368 -3.34 -7.87 -10.81
N PRO A 369 -2.67 -8.39 -11.84
CA PRO A 369 -3.26 -9.33 -12.78
C PRO A 369 -3.64 -10.67 -12.13
N ALA A 370 -2.95 -11.03 -11.04
CA ALA A 370 -3.21 -12.27 -10.30
C ALA A 370 -4.35 -12.15 -9.28
N SER A 371 -4.92 -10.95 -9.05
CA SER A 371 -5.89 -10.74 -7.97
C SER A 371 -7.12 -11.65 -7.98
N PRO A 372 -7.73 -12.01 -9.14
CA PRO A 372 -8.90 -12.90 -9.14
C PRO A 372 -8.59 -14.32 -8.65
N SER A 373 -7.32 -14.73 -8.68
CA SER A 373 -6.89 -16.07 -8.27
C SER A 373 -6.50 -16.18 -6.79
N ILE A 374 -6.44 -15.07 -6.04
CA ILE A 374 -6.00 -15.05 -4.64
C ILE A 374 -6.82 -15.98 -3.72
N PRO A 375 -8.16 -16.09 -3.84
CA PRO A 375 -8.92 -17.03 -3.01
C PRO A 375 -8.44 -18.48 -3.16
N ASN A 376 -8.20 -18.91 -4.40
CA ASN A 376 -7.68 -20.24 -4.72
C ASN A 376 -6.23 -20.41 -4.23
N GLN A 377 -5.40 -19.37 -4.33
CA GLN A 377 -4.02 -19.41 -3.82
C GLN A 377 -3.97 -19.51 -2.29
N LEU A 378 -4.89 -18.84 -1.59
CA LEU A 378 -5.00 -18.95 -0.14
C LEU A 378 -5.46 -20.35 0.27
N ASP A 379 -6.38 -20.97 -0.46
CA ASP A 379 -6.78 -22.36 -0.21
C ASP A 379 -5.61 -23.33 -0.43
N ASP A 380 -4.87 -23.19 -1.54
CA ASP A 380 -3.68 -24.01 -1.81
C ASP A 380 -2.53 -23.76 -0.83
N MET A 381 -2.42 -22.54 -0.29
CA MET A 381 -1.53 -22.24 0.84
C MET A 381 -1.89 -23.10 2.05
N ILE A 382 -3.18 -23.17 2.41
CA ILE A 382 -3.67 -23.99 3.54
C ILE A 382 -3.45 -25.47 3.26
N ARG A 383 -3.77 -25.96 2.05
CA ARG A 383 -3.54 -27.36 1.66
C ARG A 383 -2.06 -27.73 1.74
N THR A 384 -1.19 -26.87 1.22
CA THR A 384 0.27 -27.08 1.27
C THR A 384 0.78 -27.07 2.70
N MET A 385 0.27 -26.15 3.52
CA MET A 385 0.57 -26.07 4.95
C MET A 385 0.17 -27.37 5.69
N ARG A 386 -1.05 -27.90 5.46
CA ARG A 386 -1.51 -29.15 6.08
C ARG A 386 -0.73 -30.38 5.59
N ALA A 387 -0.35 -30.40 4.31
CA ALA A 387 0.54 -31.43 3.78
C ALA A 387 1.92 -31.36 4.42
N TRP A 388 2.47 -30.15 4.61
CA TRP A 388 3.74 -29.93 5.27
C TRP A 388 3.71 -30.37 6.74
N GLU A 389 2.69 -29.95 7.50
CA GLU A 389 2.44 -30.38 8.89
C GLU A 389 2.50 -31.90 9.02
N SER A 390 1.80 -32.61 8.12
CA SER A 390 1.76 -34.07 8.08
C SER A 390 3.13 -34.68 7.72
N GLN A 391 3.87 -34.08 6.79
CA GLN A 391 5.20 -34.55 6.39
C GLN A 391 6.26 -34.35 7.46
N GLN A 392 6.17 -33.27 8.25
CA GLN A 392 7.09 -32.98 9.34
C GLN A 392 6.73 -33.73 10.64
N ASP A 393 5.55 -34.37 10.71
CA ASP A 393 5.00 -34.97 11.93
C ASP A 393 5.02 -33.97 13.11
N LYS A 394 4.67 -32.72 12.81
CA LYS A 394 4.76 -31.60 13.74
C LYS A 394 3.57 -30.65 13.56
N PRO A 395 2.62 -30.63 14.50
CA PRO A 395 1.44 -29.79 14.41
C PRO A 395 1.78 -28.30 14.33
N ILE A 396 1.03 -27.56 13.50
CA ILE A 396 1.09 -26.10 13.45
C ILE A 396 0.17 -25.56 14.56
N GLU A 397 0.75 -24.84 15.51
CA GLU A 397 0.05 -24.42 16.75
C GLU A 397 -0.80 -23.16 16.55
N MET A 398 -0.49 -22.34 15.53
CA MET A 398 -1.26 -21.16 15.14
C MET A 398 -0.81 -20.60 13.79
N ALA A 399 -1.62 -19.71 13.22
CA ALA A 399 -1.25 -18.80 12.15
C ALA A 399 -1.35 -17.33 12.62
N ILE A 400 -0.54 -16.44 12.07
CA ILE A 400 -0.69 -15.00 12.26
C ILE A 400 -0.63 -14.29 10.91
N PHE A 401 -1.61 -13.42 10.66
CA PHE A 401 -1.73 -12.65 9.44
C PHE A 401 -1.36 -11.20 9.71
N THR A 402 -0.22 -10.76 9.18
CA THR A 402 0.41 -9.47 9.53
C THR A 402 -0.15 -8.26 8.76
N GLY A 403 -1.43 -8.29 8.37
CA GLY A 403 -2.13 -7.16 7.76
C GLY A 403 -2.46 -7.31 6.29
N ASP A 404 -3.21 -6.33 5.81
CA ASP A 404 -3.72 -6.20 4.44
C ASP A 404 -4.50 -7.43 4.01
N PHE A 405 -5.56 -7.69 4.78
CA PHE A 405 -6.49 -8.78 4.50
C PHE A 405 -7.37 -8.44 3.29
N THR A 406 -7.85 -7.19 3.22
CA THR A 406 -8.63 -6.63 2.10
C THR A 406 -7.76 -5.74 1.22
N ASP A 407 -8.21 -5.41 0.00
CA ASP A 407 -7.48 -4.47 -0.87
C ASP A 407 -8.14 -3.09 -0.97
N ILE A 408 -9.43 -3.02 -1.31
CA ILE A 408 -10.20 -1.76 -1.34
C ILE A 408 -11.15 -1.61 -0.16
N SER A 409 -10.97 -2.47 0.84
CA SER A 409 -11.69 -2.44 2.11
C SER A 409 -13.19 -2.60 1.92
N GLN A 410 -13.61 -3.57 1.11
CA GLN A 410 -15.01 -3.92 0.96
C GLN A 410 -15.41 -5.09 1.87
N TYR A 411 -16.70 -5.13 2.23
CA TYR A 411 -17.23 -6.22 3.06
C TYR A 411 -17.17 -7.59 2.36
N ASN A 412 -17.47 -7.65 1.06
CA ASN A 412 -17.37 -8.88 0.28
C ASN A 412 -15.92 -9.40 0.17
N GLU A 413 -14.92 -8.52 0.02
CA GLU A 413 -13.49 -8.90 0.06
C GLU A 413 -13.10 -9.52 1.40
N LEU A 414 -13.55 -8.90 2.49
CA LEU A 414 -13.31 -9.42 3.84
C LEU A 414 -13.95 -10.80 4.01
N ARG A 415 -15.21 -10.96 3.60
CA ARG A 415 -15.89 -12.25 3.66
C ARG A 415 -15.24 -13.30 2.79
N LEU A 416 -14.81 -12.95 1.58
CA LEU A 416 -14.14 -13.87 0.67
C LEU A 416 -12.90 -14.51 1.31
N GLY A 417 -12.04 -13.69 1.93
CA GLY A 417 -10.87 -14.21 2.63
C GLY A 417 -11.23 -15.01 3.88
N MET A 418 -12.18 -14.53 4.69
CA MET A 418 -12.62 -15.26 5.88
C MET A 418 -13.27 -16.60 5.55
N ASP A 419 -14.06 -16.67 4.48
CA ASP A 419 -14.72 -17.90 4.04
C ASP A 419 -13.73 -18.97 3.58
N VAL A 420 -12.59 -18.56 2.97
CA VAL A 420 -11.49 -19.49 2.69
C VAL A 420 -10.90 -20.05 3.99
N LEU A 421 -10.61 -19.18 4.97
CA LEU A 421 -10.04 -19.59 6.26
C LEU A 421 -11.01 -20.45 7.07
N ASP A 422 -12.31 -20.18 6.98
CA ASP A 422 -13.40 -20.89 7.65
C ASP A 422 -13.73 -22.25 7.03
N GLY A 423 -13.17 -22.55 5.84
CA GLY A 423 -13.50 -23.76 5.10
C GLY A 423 -14.95 -23.74 4.60
N ASN A 424 -15.45 -22.57 4.19
CA ASN A 424 -16.79 -22.41 3.62
C ASN A 424 -16.76 -22.60 2.10
N LEU A 425 -17.94 -22.63 1.48
CA LEU A 425 -18.07 -22.50 0.04
C LEU A 425 -17.70 -21.08 -0.37
N VAL A 426 -16.68 -20.94 -1.22
CA VAL A 426 -16.17 -19.66 -1.71
C VAL A 426 -16.71 -19.43 -3.11
N LYS A 427 -17.28 -18.25 -3.36
CA LYS A 427 -17.73 -17.81 -4.68
C LYS A 427 -16.96 -16.53 -5.08
N PRO A 428 -15.86 -16.65 -5.85
CA PRO A 428 -15.09 -15.48 -6.26
C PRO A 428 -15.83 -14.57 -7.25
N ASP A 429 -16.70 -15.13 -8.10
CA ASP A 429 -17.57 -14.34 -8.99
C ASP A 429 -18.64 -13.57 -8.19
N THR A 430 -18.36 -12.28 -7.97
CA THR A 430 -19.23 -11.36 -7.20
C THR A 430 -20.19 -10.58 -8.10
N GLY A 431 -19.98 -10.61 -9.41
CA GLY A 431 -20.67 -9.82 -10.41
C GLY A 431 -21.70 -10.63 -11.14
N LYS A 432 -21.57 -10.66 -12.47
CA LYS A 432 -22.50 -11.42 -13.31
C LYS A 432 -21.98 -12.84 -13.34
N ASP A 433 -22.84 -13.78 -12.91
CA ASP A 433 -22.59 -15.23 -12.96
C ASP A 433 -22.19 -15.64 -14.38
N ASP A 434 -20.89 -15.58 -14.63
CA ASP A 434 -20.24 -15.74 -15.91
C ASP A 434 -19.29 -16.93 -15.75
N ASP A 435 -19.28 -17.79 -16.77
CA ASP A 435 -18.49 -19.03 -16.76
C ASP A 435 -17.59 -19.01 -18.01
N PRO A 436 -16.48 -18.24 -17.99
CA PRO A 436 -15.58 -18.09 -19.12
C PRO A 436 -15.11 -19.42 -19.70
N VAL A 437 -14.79 -20.39 -18.84
CA VAL A 437 -14.41 -21.76 -19.21
C VAL A 437 -15.50 -22.72 -18.73
N PRO A 438 -16.47 -23.11 -19.58
CA PRO A 438 -17.65 -23.83 -19.14
C PRO A 438 -17.40 -25.07 -18.27
N GLY A 439 -18.06 -25.10 -17.11
CA GLY A 439 -18.04 -26.24 -16.19
C GLY A 439 -16.77 -26.31 -15.35
N ARG A 440 -16.28 -27.53 -15.06
CA ARG A 440 -15.12 -27.77 -14.20
C ARG A 440 -14.17 -28.76 -14.82
N PHE A 441 -12.98 -28.91 -14.25
CA PHE A 441 -12.14 -30.06 -14.57
C PHE A 441 -12.81 -31.38 -14.16
N SER A 442 -12.30 -32.49 -14.70
CA SER A 442 -12.88 -33.83 -14.51
C SER A 442 -12.74 -34.36 -13.08
N ASP A 443 -11.81 -33.81 -12.31
CA ASP A 443 -11.62 -34.03 -10.86
C ASP A 443 -12.53 -33.15 -10.00
N GLY A 444 -13.28 -32.22 -10.60
CA GLY A 444 -14.20 -31.29 -9.93
C GLY A 444 -13.55 -29.97 -9.51
N GLU A 445 -12.26 -29.78 -9.79
CA GLU A 445 -11.57 -28.52 -9.46
C GLU A 445 -11.98 -27.37 -10.40
N PRO A 446 -11.94 -26.11 -9.92
CA PRO A 446 -12.14 -24.92 -10.73
C PRO A 446 -11.23 -24.88 -11.96
N ASN A 447 -11.81 -24.56 -13.11
CA ASN A 447 -11.04 -24.39 -14.35
C ASN A 447 -10.80 -22.91 -14.72
N ASP A 448 -11.40 -21.97 -14.00
CA ASP A 448 -11.19 -20.53 -14.11
C ASP A 448 -11.44 -19.81 -12.77
N THR A 449 -11.23 -18.50 -12.75
CA THR A 449 -11.31 -17.70 -11.51
C THR A 449 -12.74 -17.42 -11.03
N TYR A 450 -13.77 -17.72 -11.83
CA TYR A 450 -15.17 -17.42 -11.55
C TYR A 450 -15.87 -18.61 -10.87
N ASP A 451 -15.32 -19.80 -11.07
CA ASP A 451 -15.77 -21.02 -10.44
C ASP A 451 -15.72 -20.98 -8.90
N SER A 452 -16.84 -21.34 -8.27
CA SER A 452 -16.87 -21.55 -6.81
C SER A 452 -16.03 -22.76 -6.39
N PHE A 453 -15.58 -22.81 -5.13
CA PHE A 453 -14.90 -24.00 -4.60
C PHE A 453 -15.14 -24.17 -3.11
N GLN A 454 -15.02 -25.41 -2.63
CA GLN A 454 -15.09 -25.72 -1.22
C GLN A 454 -13.68 -25.56 -0.63
N ALA A 455 -13.47 -24.52 0.17
CA ALA A 455 -12.20 -24.31 0.84
C ALA A 455 -11.93 -25.38 1.89
N LEU A 456 -10.65 -25.70 2.13
CA LEU A 456 -10.21 -26.63 3.16
C LEU A 456 -10.39 -26.02 4.57
N GLY A 457 -10.06 -24.74 4.71
CA GLY A 457 -10.11 -24.02 5.98
C GLY A 457 -9.02 -24.42 6.99
N LEU A 458 -8.97 -23.68 8.09
CA LEU A 458 -8.00 -23.86 9.18
C LEU A 458 -8.48 -24.80 10.29
N ASN A 459 -9.75 -25.19 10.30
CA ASN A 459 -10.23 -26.24 11.22
C ASN A 459 -9.70 -27.63 10.80
N ALA A 460 -9.67 -28.55 11.74
CA ALA A 460 -9.27 -29.93 11.49
C ALA A 460 -10.25 -30.60 10.53
N THR A 461 -9.74 -31.19 9.46
CA THR A 461 -10.56 -31.95 8.48
C THR A 461 -10.42 -33.47 8.66
N LEU A 462 -9.37 -33.89 9.36
CA LEU A 462 -9.05 -35.27 9.69
C LEU A 462 -8.94 -35.45 11.21
N SER A 463 -9.15 -36.68 11.69
CA SER A 463 -9.20 -37.00 13.13
C SER A 463 -7.90 -36.74 13.89
N GLU A 464 -6.79 -36.76 13.18
CA GLU A 464 -5.42 -36.60 13.64
C GLU A 464 -4.93 -35.16 13.56
N GLN A 465 -5.68 -34.27 12.90
CA GLN A 465 -5.36 -32.85 12.81
C GLN A 465 -5.93 -32.09 14.00
N ALA A 466 -5.21 -31.06 14.44
CA ALA A 466 -5.75 -30.02 15.30
C ALA A 466 -6.27 -28.84 14.46
N ASP A 467 -7.25 -28.12 15.00
CA ASP A 467 -7.59 -26.79 14.49
C ASP A 467 -6.35 -25.90 14.57
N ILE A 468 -6.13 -25.03 13.57
CA ILE A 468 -5.06 -24.03 13.60
C ILE A 468 -5.71 -22.68 13.95
N PRO A 469 -5.54 -22.18 15.19
CA PRO A 469 -6.03 -20.86 15.54
C PRO A 469 -5.30 -19.79 14.74
N TRP A 470 -6.00 -18.75 14.27
CA TRP A 470 -5.37 -17.65 13.55
C TRP A 470 -5.64 -16.29 14.17
N TYR A 471 -4.67 -15.39 14.00
CA TYR A 471 -4.64 -14.09 14.65
C TYR A 471 -4.49 -12.97 13.62
N TYR A 472 -5.36 -11.97 13.71
CA TYR A 472 -5.43 -10.84 12.81
C TYR A 472 -4.57 -9.67 13.31
N VAL A 473 -3.76 -9.08 12.43
CA VAL A 473 -3.08 -7.80 12.64
C VAL A 473 -3.57 -6.85 11.57
N ALA A 474 -3.91 -5.61 11.92
CA ALA A 474 -4.42 -4.65 10.92
C ALA A 474 -3.31 -4.05 10.07
N GLY A 475 -3.52 -4.04 8.75
CA GLY A 475 -2.71 -3.30 7.78
C GLY A 475 -3.36 -1.98 7.32
N ASN A 476 -2.69 -1.24 6.45
CA ASN A 476 -3.22 0.02 5.93
C ASN A 476 -4.38 -0.19 4.94
N HIS A 477 -4.44 -1.31 4.21
CA HIS A 477 -5.59 -1.65 3.36
C HIS A 477 -6.84 -2.05 4.16
N ASP A 478 -6.68 -2.40 5.44
CA ASP A 478 -7.78 -2.75 6.33
C ASP A 478 -8.47 -1.50 6.92
N GLY A 479 -9.05 -0.70 6.05
CA GLY A 479 -9.84 0.49 6.39
C GLY A 479 -9.44 1.76 5.63
N LEU A 480 -8.52 1.65 4.67
CA LEU A 480 -8.30 2.65 3.64
C LEU A 480 -8.61 2.05 2.28
N MET A 481 -9.26 2.82 1.40
CA MET A 481 -9.46 2.40 0.02
C MET A 481 -8.09 2.35 -0.68
N LEU A 482 -7.75 1.18 -1.26
CA LEU A 482 -6.44 0.85 -1.82
C LEU A 482 -5.28 1.05 -0.82
N GLY A 483 -5.51 0.96 0.48
CA GLY A 483 -4.45 1.23 1.48
C GLY A 483 -3.99 2.68 1.57
N ASN A 484 -4.73 3.58 0.94
CA ASN A 484 -4.22 4.89 0.56
C ASN A 484 -5.17 6.04 0.89
N PHE A 485 -6.48 5.83 0.74
CA PHE A 485 -7.48 6.88 0.90
C PHE A 485 -8.37 6.66 2.13
N PRO A 486 -8.53 7.67 3.00
CA PRO A 486 -9.38 7.57 4.18
C PRO A 486 -10.83 7.24 3.82
N ILE A 487 -11.42 6.27 4.52
CA ILE A 487 -12.84 5.98 4.52
C ILE A 487 -13.44 6.65 5.76
N THR A 488 -14.12 7.78 5.58
CA THR A 488 -14.67 8.60 6.68
C THR A 488 -16.14 8.93 6.50
N ASP A 489 -16.89 8.88 7.59
CA ASP A 489 -18.26 9.37 7.69
C ASP A 489 -18.32 10.89 7.96
N ALA A 490 -17.24 11.45 8.50
CA ALA A 490 -17.20 12.84 8.95
C ALA A 490 -17.16 13.82 7.76
N PRO A 491 -18.08 14.79 7.67
CA PRO A 491 -18.02 15.85 6.67
C PRO A 491 -16.91 16.86 7.00
N LEU A 492 -16.38 17.52 5.96
CA LEU A 492 -15.52 18.70 6.14
C LEU A 492 -16.42 19.92 6.34
N ASN A 493 -16.44 20.43 7.57
CA ASN A 493 -17.10 21.69 7.91
C ASN A 493 -16.04 22.74 8.21
N LEU A 494 -16.09 23.88 7.52
CA LEU A 494 -15.20 25.02 7.77
C LEU A 494 -16.03 26.31 7.72
N PHE A 495 -15.67 27.27 8.57
CA PHE A 495 -16.34 28.54 8.75
C PHE A 495 -17.86 28.43 8.99
N GLY A 496 -18.31 27.36 9.65
CA GLY A 496 -19.72 27.07 9.90
C GLY A 496 -20.49 26.62 8.63
N LYS A 497 -19.78 26.24 7.57
CA LYS A 497 -20.34 25.73 6.32
C LYS A 497 -19.81 24.33 6.05
N LYS A 498 -20.70 23.46 5.57
CA LYS A 498 -20.31 22.14 5.07
C LYS A 498 -19.78 22.28 3.65
N LEU A 499 -18.50 21.95 3.46
CA LEU A 499 -17.82 22.00 2.16
C LEU A 499 -17.92 20.68 1.40
N ARG A 500 -17.84 19.56 2.12
CA ARG A 500 -18.06 18.22 1.55
C ARG A 500 -18.60 17.24 2.58
N ASN A 501 -19.19 16.15 2.09
CA ASN A 501 -19.53 15.00 2.92
C ASN A 501 -18.27 14.17 3.22
N GLY A 502 -18.40 13.20 4.13
CA GLY A 502 -17.41 12.13 4.29
C GLY A 502 -17.23 11.32 3.00
N THR A 503 -16.10 10.62 2.88
CA THR A 503 -15.75 9.83 1.70
C THR A 503 -16.52 8.52 1.62
N ARG A 504 -16.95 7.95 2.75
CA ARG A 504 -17.61 6.64 2.81
C ARG A 504 -18.84 6.56 1.90
N GLY A 505 -19.78 7.49 2.03
CA GLY A 505 -21.01 7.50 1.23
C GLY A 505 -20.76 7.65 -0.28
N LEU A 506 -19.66 8.30 -0.69
CA LEU A 506 -19.24 8.36 -2.09
C LEU A 506 -18.75 6.98 -2.55
N PHE A 507 -17.84 6.36 -1.78
CA PHE A 507 -17.31 5.04 -2.10
C PHE A 507 -18.41 3.98 -2.13
N ASP A 508 -19.28 3.93 -1.13
CA ASP A 508 -20.44 3.02 -1.08
C ASP A 508 -21.35 3.19 -2.30
N SER A 509 -21.65 4.43 -2.69
CA SER A 509 -22.51 4.71 -3.84
C SER A 509 -21.92 4.22 -5.16
N ILE A 510 -20.59 4.16 -5.28
CA ILE A 510 -19.92 3.64 -6.46
C ILE A 510 -19.88 2.12 -6.38
N ALA A 511 -19.31 1.61 -5.29
CA ALA A 511 -19.03 0.20 -5.04
C ALA A 511 -20.27 -0.70 -5.12
N THR A 512 -21.38 -0.26 -4.52
CA THR A 512 -22.63 -1.03 -4.51
C THR A 512 -23.49 -0.85 -5.77
N GLY A 513 -23.04 0.03 -6.68
CA GLY A 513 -23.79 0.42 -7.86
C GLY A 513 -23.78 -0.61 -8.98
N SER A 514 -24.63 -0.39 -9.98
CA SER A 514 -24.75 -1.26 -11.16
C SER A 514 -23.87 -0.82 -12.35
N THR A 515 -22.85 0.01 -12.11
CA THR A 515 -22.09 0.63 -13.21
C THR A 515 -20.63 0.83 -12.83
N ASN A 516 -19.75 0.12 -13.54
CA ASN A 516 -18.32 0.40 -13.54
C ASN A 516 -18.05 1.49 -14.58
N TRP A 517 -17.43 2.58 -14.12
CA TRP A 517 -17.17 3.77 -14.92
C TRP A 517 -15.76 3.76 -15.50
N LEU A 518 -14.77 3.28 -14.75
CA LEU A 518 -13.35 3.48 -15.07
C LEU A 518 -12.88 2.60 -16.20
N GLY A 519 -13.48 1.42 -16.38
CA GLY A 519 -12.98 0.46 -17.34
C GLY A 519 -12.08 -0.58 -16.69
N TYR A 520 -11.73 -1.63 -17.45
CA TYR A 520 -10.82 -2.68 -16.98
C TYR A 520 -9.45 -2.62 -17.66
N ASP A 521 -9.30 -1.95 -18.81
CA ASP A 521 -8.06 -1.92 -19.59
C ASP A 521 -6.99 -1.07 -18.86
N PRO A 522 -5.93 -1.70 -18.31
CA PRO A 522 -4.91 -1.01 -17.52
C PRO A 522 -3.85 -0.29 -18.38
N SER A 523 -3.96 -0.33 -19.72
CA SER A 523 -2.99 0.29 -20.62
C SER A 523 -3.15 1.82 -20.70
N LEU A 524 -2.09 2.51 -21.15
CA LEU A 524 -2.16 3.94 -21.46
C LEU A 524 -3.28 4.26 -22.45
N LYS A 525 -3.52 3.37 -23.43
CA LYS A 525 -4.62 3.50 -24.38
C LYS A 525 -5.96 3.40 -23.65
N GLY A 526 -6.14 2.39 -22.80
CA GLY A 526 -7.33 2.22 -21.97
C GLY A 526 -7.60 3.44 -21.08
N PHE A 527 -6.56 3.95 -20.41
CA PHE A 527 -6.61 5.19 -19.63
C PHE A 527 -7.07 6.39 -20.47
N LEU A 528 -6.46 6.62 -21.64
CA LEU A 528 -6.82 7.73 -22.54
C LEU A 528 -8.22 7.60 -23.13
N GLU A 529 -8.62 6.38 -23.50
CA GLU A 529 -9.97 6.10 -23.99
C GLU A 529 -11.01 6.39 -22.91
N HIS A 530 -10.78 5.92 -21.68
CA HIS A 530 -11.65 6.22 -20.55
C HIS A 530 -11.72 7.72 -20.26
N LEU A 531 -10.58 8.41 -20.25
CA LEU A 531 -10.50 9.85 -19.99
C LEU A 531 -11.28 10.69 -21.02
N LEU A 532 -11.20 10.31 -22.31
CA LEU A 532 -11.81 11.08 -23.40
C LEU A 532 -13.24 10.64 -23.75
N LYS A 533 -13.56 9.37 -23.51
CA LYS A 533 -14.82 8.72 -23.82
C LYS A 533 -15.12 7.67 -22.74
N PRO A 534 -15.58 8.09 -21.54
CA PRO A 534 -15.83 7.17 -20.45
C PRO A 534 -16.85 6.13 -20.88
N GLY A 535 -16.39 4.88 -21.03
CA GLY A 535 -17.24 3.73 -21.30
C GLY A 535 -17.82 3.22 -20.01
N THR A 536 -19.15 3.07 -19.94
CA THR A 536 -19.81 2.44 -18.80
C THR A 536 -20.20 1.02 -19.16
N PHE A 537 -19.91 0.06 -18.29
CA PHE A 537 -20.50 -1.28 -18.39
C PHE A 537 -21.46 -1.53 -17.23
N LYS A 538 -22.40 -2.42 -17.46
CA LYS A 538 -23.33 -2.88 -16.43
C LYS A 538 -22.72 -4.06 -15.71
N ILE A 539 -22.72 -3.95 -14.39
CA ILE A 539 -22.40 -5.01 -13.45
C ILE A 539 -23.61 -5.17 -12.52
N PRO A 540 -23.92 -6.37 -12.02
CA PRO A 540 -24.93 -6.54 -10.98
C PRO A 540 -24.60 -5.66 -9.77
N ALA A 541 -25.60 -4.94 -9.29
CA ALA A 541 -25.46 -4.19 -8.05
C ALA A 541 -25.37 -5.17 -6.88
N ASP A 542 -24.49 -4.88 -5.93
CA ASP A 542 -24.25 -5.72 -4.77
C ASP A 542 -24.08 -4.84 -3.53
N SER A 543 -24.91 -5.05 -2.51
CA SER A 543 -24.81 -4.31 -1.25
C SER A 543 -23.59 -4.71 -0.43
N ASP A 544 -23.06 -5.91 -0.64
CA ASP A 544 -21.92 -6.44 0.10
C ASP A 544 -20.59 -5.85 -0.39
N ARG A 545 -20.60 -5.14 -1.53
CA ARG A 545 -19.51 -4.26 -1.99
C ARG A 545 -19.36 -2.97 -1.18
N ARG A 546 -20.18 -2.71 -0.16
CA ARG A 546 -20.00 -1.52 0.71
C ARG A 546 -18.59 -1.50 1.31
N VAL A 547 -18.00 -0.31 1.42
CA VAL A 547 -16.71 -0.16 2.08
C VAL A 547 -16.87 -0.23 3.61
N VAL A 548 -15.86 -0.79 4.27
CA VAL A 548 -15.83 -1.03 5.71
C VAL A 548 -14.71 -0.22 6.38
N THR A 549 -14.99 0.21 7.60
CA THR A 549 -14.02 0.86 8.48
C THR A 549 -13.19 -0.17 9.23
N PRO A 550 -12.03 0.20 9.81
CA PRO A 550 -11.24 -0.72 10.64
C PRO A 550 -12.02 -1.38 11.78
N VAL A 551 -12.95 -0.65 12.40
CA VAL A 551 -13.77 -1.16 13.50
C VAL A 551 -14.80 -2.17 12.99
N GLU A 552 -15.37 -1.97 11.80
CA GLU A 552 -16.27 -2.95 11.18
C GLU A 552 -15.53 -4.22 10.78
N ILE A 553 -14.31 -4.10 10.24
CA ILE A 553 -13.44 -5.27 9.98
C ILE A 553 -13.17 -6.03 11.28
N ALA A 554 -12.77 -5.33 12.35
CA ALA A 554 -12.50 -5.94 13.65
C ALA A 554 -13.75 -6.61 14.27
N ASN A 555 -14.94 -6.04 14.05
CA ASN A 555 -16.19 -6.68 14.47
C ASN A 555 -16.51 -7.93 13.65
N GLU A 556 -16.21 -7.91 12.35
CA GLU A 556 -16.48 -9.05 11.48
C GLU A 556 -15.61 -10.26 11.83
N MET A 557 -14.43 -10.07 12.44
CA MET A 557 -13.60 -11.16 12.97
C MET A 557 -14.33 -12.06 14.00
N PHE A 558 -15.43 -11.60 14.59
CA PHE A 558 -16.26 -12.42 15.48
C PHE A 558 -17.28 -13.30 14.73
N ASN A 559 -17.50 -13.04 13.44
CA ASN A 559 -18.38 -13.80 12.55
C ASN A 559 -17.59 -14.86 11.77
N SER A 560 -16.70 -15.58 12.46
CA SER A 560 -15.95 -16.72 11.92
C SER A 560 -16.31 -18.00 12.67
N ASN A 561 -16.20 -19.15 12.00
CA ASN A 561 -16.36 -20.48 12.61
C ASN A 561 -15.03 -21.10 13.11
N THR A 562 -13.90 -20.39 12.96
CA THR A 562 -12.57 -20.84 13.39
C THR A 562 -12.18 -20.20 14.73
N LEU A 563 -11.01 -20.59 15.25
CA LEU A 563 -10.51 -20.14 16.54
C LEU A 563 -9.33 -19.16 16.41
N PRO A 564 -9.03 -18.39 17.47
CA PRO A 564 -9.93 -18.10 18.59
C PRO A 564 -11.06 -17.16 18.15
N HIS A 565 -12.19 -17.17 18.85
CA HIS A 565 -13.29 -16.24 18.57
C HIS A 565 -12.81 -14.78 18.56
N GLY A 566 -13.02 -14.07 17.45
CA GLY A 566 -12.55 -12.70 17.25
C GLY A 566 -11.09 -12.56 16.80
N HIS A 567 -10.33 -13.65 16.63
CA HIS A 567 -8.96 -13.66 16.07
C HIS A 567 -8.00 -12.62 16.68
N GLY A 568 -8.10 -12.43 18.00
CA GLY A 568 -7.35 -11.43 18.77
C GLY A 568 -8.17 -10.23 19.23
N MET A 569 -9.26 -9.89 18.53
CA MET A 569 -10.11 -8.74 18.85
C MET A 569 -10.85 -8.91 20.19
N GLN A 570 -11.09 -10.15 20.63
CA GLN A 570 -11.61 -10.43 21.97
C GLN A 570 -10.69 -9.84 23.06
N HIS A 571 -9.37 -9.94 22.90
CA HIS A 571 -8.40 -9.37 23.83
C HIS A 571 -8.40 -7.83 23.81
N VAL A 572 -8.72 -7.22 22.67
CA VAL A 572 -8.91 -5.76 22.58
C VAL A 572 -10.12 -5.36 23.44
N ILE A 573 -11.25 -6.04 23.29
CA ILE A 573 -12.48 -5.78 24.07
C ILE A 573 -12.25 -6.00 25.56
N GLU A 574 -11.62 -7.10 25.97
CA GLU A 574 -11.36 -7.40 27.38
C GLU A 574 -10.54 -6.31 28.08
N ARG A 575 -9.69 -5.64 27.31
CA ARG A 575 -8.77 -4.63 27.79
C ARG A 575 -9.35 -3.22 27.75
N HIS A 576 -9.99 -2.85 26.65
CA HIS A 576 -10.47 -1.50 26.37
C HIS A 576 -11.97 -1.32 26.64
N GLY A 577 -12.71 -2.42 26.75
CA GLY A 577 -14.17 -2.46 26.90
C GLY A 577 -14.93 -2.37 25.58
N ASN A 578 -14.26 -2.04 24.47
CA ASN A 578 -14.84 -1.93 23.13
C ASN A 578 -13.73 -2.04 22.06
N LEU A 579 -14.12 -1.96 20.79
CA LEU A 579 -13.23 -1.75 19.65
C LEU A 579 -13.27 -0.27 19.27
N ASP A 580 -12.35 0.55 19.79
CA ASP A 580 -12.30 2.01 19.58
C ASP A 580 -11.19 2.46 18.61
N GLY A 581 -10.88 1.64 17.62
CA GLY A 581 -10.01 1.97 16.49
C GLY A 581 -8.53 1.65 16.70
N ARG A 582 -8.07 1.49 17.95
CA ARG A 582 -6.75 0.93 18.25
C ARG A 582 -6.85 -0.56 18.52
N LEU A 583 -6.32 -1.37 17.60
CA LEU A 583 -6.50 -2.83 17.62
C LEU A 583 -5.31 -3.59 18.21
N HIS A 584 -4.59 -2.96 19.15
CA HIS A 584 -3.45 -3.59 19.84
C HIS A 584 -3.93 -4.70 20.79
N TYR A 585 -3.28 -5.87 20.76
CA TYR A 585 -3.54 -6.93 21.74
C TYR A 585 -2.30 -7.80 22.00
N ALA A 586 -2.38 -8.60 23.06
CA ALA A 586 -1.36 -9.58 23.37
C ALA A 586 -1.98 -10.86 23.91
N PHE A 587 -1.37 -12.00 23.61
CA PHE A 587 -1.79 -13.31 24.09
C PHE A 587 -0.55 -14.18 24.34
N VAL A 588 -0.76 -15.37 24.91
CA VAL A 588 0.32 -16.30 25.24
C VAL A 588 0.08 -17.60 24.47
N SER A 589 1.15 -18.17 23.91
CA SER A 589 1.13 -19.47 23.23
C SER A 589 0.61 -20.58 24.17
N GLU A 590 0.14 -21.70 23.61
CA GLU A 590 -0.32 -22.84 24.41
C GLU A 590 0.75 -23.39 25.35
N SER A 591 2.01 -23.42 24.92
CA SER A 591 3.15 -23.79 25.75
C SER A 591 3.33 -22.87 26.98
N GLY A 592 2.73 -21.67 26.94
CA GLY A 592 2.89 -20.64 27.96
C GLY A 592 4.17 -19.83 27.83
N LEU A 593 5.06 -20.21 26.90
CA LEU A 593 6.45 -19.81 26.85
C LEU A 593 6.71 -18.58 25.97
N ILE A 594 5.85 -18.34 24.98
CA ILE A 594 5.92 -17.18 24.09
C ILE A 594 4.71 -16.28 24.35
N ARG A 595 4.96 -14.99 24.56
CA ARG A 595 3.95 -13.95 24.47
C ARG A 595 4.00 -13.33 23.08
N HIS A 596 2.85 -13.31 22.42
CA HIS A 596 2.65 -12.56 21.18
C HIS A 596 2.12 -11.17 21.51
N VAL A 597 2.67 -10.13 20.87
CA VAL A 597 2.23 -8.74 21.00
C VAL A 597 1.94 -8.20 19.61
N ALA A 598 0.66 -8.10 19.26
CA ALA A 598 0.19 -7.56 18.00
C ALA A 598 -0.02 -6.04 18.12
N ILE A 599 0.64 -5.28 17.25
CA ILE A 599 0.64 -3.83 17.24
C ILE A 599 -0.06 -3.33 15.97
N ASP A 600 -1.18 -2.64 16.17
CA ASP A 600 -1.83 -1.84 15.14
C ASP A 600 -0.95 -0.63 14.78
N THR A 601 -0.33 -0.67 13.60
CA THR A 601 0.61 0.38 13.16
C THR A 601 0.01 1.28 12.10
N LYS A 602 -1.23 1.05 11.65
CA LYS A 602 -1.78 1.77 10.50
C LYS A 602 -1.96 3.26 10.81
N MET A 603 -1.62 4.10 9.84
CA MET A 603 -2.03 5.48 9.84
C MET A 603 -3.43 5.59 9.23
N GLY A 604 -4.36 6.26 9.91
CA GLY A 604 -5.74 6.40 9.41
C GLY A 604 -5.90 7.30 8.18
N ILE A 605 -4.79 7.81 7.63
CA ILE A 605 -4.77 8.86 6.61
C ILE A 605 -3.77 8.61 5.47
N GLY A 606 -3.15 7.43 5.42
CA GLY A 606 -2.19 7.10 4.38
C GLY A 606 -1.52 5.74 4.58
N PRO A 607 -0.66 5.35 3.64
CA PRO A 607 -0.04 4.02 3.60
C PRO A 607 1.08 3.83 4.62
N GLU A 608 1.49 4.89 5.33
CA GLU A 608 2.60 4.81 6.27
C GLU A 608 2.14 4.31 7.65
N GLY A 609 3.10 3.89 8.47
CA GLY A 609 2.86 3.51 9.85
C GLY A 609 2.86 4.69 10.84
N TRP A 610 2.11 4.56 11.94
CA TRP A 610 2.02 5.54 13.01
C TRP A 610 1.99 4.88 14.39
N LEU A 611 2.80 5.38 15.34
CA LEU A 611 2.71 5.03 16.75
C LEU A 611 2.88 6.28 17.61
N ASP A 612 2.00 6.48 18.60
CA ASP A 612 2.17 7.53 19.60
C ASP A 612 2.92 7.02 20.85
N LEU A 613 3.18 7.92 21.81
CA LEU A 613 3.91 7.55 23.03
C LEU A 613 3.12 6.62 23.96
N SER A 614 1.79 6.64 23.90
CA SER A 614 0.94 5.72 24.66
C SER A 614 0.97 4.31 24.08
N ASP A 615 1.10 4.17 22.76
CA ASP A 615 1.30 2.87 22.10
C ASP A 615 2.66 2.29 22.51
N ILE A 616 3.73 3.08 22.47
CA ILE A 616 5.05 2.67 22.95
C ILE A 616 5.04 2.31 24.44
N ALA A 617 4.36 3.11 25.27
CA ALA A 617 4.22 2.82 26.70
C ALA A 617 3.45 1.52 26.95
N TRP A 618 2.45 1.23 26.12
CA TRP A 618 1.74 -0.04 26.16
C TRP A 618 2.63 -1.22 25.81
N VAL A 619 3.33 -1.16 24.67
CA VAL A 619 4.28 -2.22 24.26
C VAL A 619 5.25 -2.51 25.40
N LYS A 620 5.86 -1.45 25.96
CA LYS A 620 6.77 -1.56 27.11
C LYS A 620 6.15 -2.28 28.31
N LYS A 621 4.86 -2.06 28.59
CA LYS A 621 4.13 -2.74 29.67
C LYS A 621 4.01 -4.24 29.39
N GLU A 622 3.65 -4.64 28.16
CA GLU A 622 3.54 -6.06 27.79
C GLU A 622 4.89 -6.77 27.81
N LEU A 623 5.95 -6.12 27.30
CA LEU A 623 7.31 -6.68 27.33
C LEU A 623 7.77 -6.94 28.77
N LYS A 624 7.52 -5.98 29.67
CA LYS A 624 7.82 -6.13 31.09
C LYS A 624 7.01 -7.24 31.74
N ALA A 625 5.72 -7.34 31.43
CA ALA A 625 4.85 -8.40 31.96
C ALA A 625 5.33 -9.79 31.51
N ALA A 626 5.69 -9.95 30.23
CA ALA A 626 6.30 -11.17 29.71
C ALA A 626 7.61 -11.52 30.43
N GLN A 627 8.49 -10.52 30.62
CA GLN A 627 9.77 -10.74 31.29
C GLN A 627 9.57 -11.23 32.73
N GLN A 628 8.64 -10.62 33.46
CA GLN A 628 8.28 -11.04 34.82
C GLN A 628 7.66 -12.45 34.86
N ALA A 629 6.93 -12.83 33.81
CA ALA A 629 6.36 -14.15 33.65
C ALA A 629 7.35 -15.20 33.10
N GLY A 630 8.60 -14.83 32.80
CA GLY A 630 9.57 -15.76 32.23
C GLY A 630 9.26 -16.15 30.78
N GLN A 631 8.63 -15.26 30.00
CA GLN A 631 8.18 -15.50 28.62
C GLN A 631 9.10 -14.81 27.61
N MET A 632 9.42 -15.51 26.52
CA MET A 632 9.96 -14.87 25.32
C MET A 632 8.85 -14.07 24.61
N VAL A 633 9.21 -13.08 23.81
CA VAL A 633 8.26 -12.21 23.12
C VAL A 633 8.51 -12.21 21.62
N ILE A 634 7.43 -12.41 20.89
CA ILE A 634 7.33 -12.14 19.46
C ILE A 634 6.39 -10.95 19.29
N VAL A 635 6.86 -9.91 18.60
CA VAL A 635 6.05 -8.74 18.26
C VAL A 635 5.58 -8.89 16.82
N SER A 636 4.37 -8.48 16.51
CA SER A 636 3.82 -8.48 15.15
C SER A 636 3.24 -7.12 14.82
N SER A 637 3.58 -6.57 13.66
CA SER A 637 2.94 -5.38 13.10
C SER A 637 2.90 -5.47 11.59
N HIS A 638 2.02 -4.71 10.94
CA HIS A 638 2.03 -4.63 9.49
C HIS A 638 3.25 -3.85 8.98
N HIS A 639 3.41 -2.60 9.41
CA HIS A 639 4.55 -1.78 9.02
C HIS A 639 5.80 -2.18 9.80
N ARG A 640 6.94 -2.25 9.10
CA ARG A 640 8.25 -2.30 9.74
C ARG A 640 8.65 -0.94 10.33
N PRO A 641 9.58 -0.88 11.29
CA PRO A 641 9.94 0.36 11.96
C PRO A 641 10.36 1.52 11.05
N GLU A 642 11.03 1.25 9.92
CA GLU A 642 11.43 2.28 8.95
C GLU A 642 10.25 2.92 8.23
N SER A 643 9.15 2.19 8.05
CA SER A 643 7.92 2.68 7.42
C SER A 643 6.96 3.28 8.46
N ILE A 644 7.36 3.38 9.74
CA ILE A 644 6.59 4.04 10.78
C ILE A 644 7.14 5.47 10.97
N VAL A 645 6.44 6.45 10.41
CA VAL A 645 6.91 7.85 10.36
C VAL A 645 7.05 8.49 11.74
N MET A 646 6.30 8.02 12.72
CA MET A 646 6.33 8.51 14.10
C MET A 646 6.69 7.39 15.06
N ASN A 647 7.78 7.59 15.82
CA ASN A 647 8.26 6.65 16.83
C ASN A 647 8.72 5.26 16.32
N GLY A 648 8.92 5.04 15.02
CA GLY A 648 9.50 3.79 14.49
C GLY A 648 10.88 3.46 15.09
N ALA A 649 11.79 4.43 15.09
CA ALA A 649 13.11 4.27 15.75
C ALA A 649 13.00 4.07 17.28
N LEU A 650 12.00 4.69 17.91
CA LEU A 650 11.73 4.51 19.33
C LEU A 650 11.17 3.11 19.63
N LEU A 651 10.38 2.53 18.73
CA LEU A 651 9.94 1.14 18.81
C LEU A 651 11.16 0.22 18.82
N VAL A 652 12.08 0.32 17.84
CA VAL A 652 13.31 -0.49 17.82
C VAL A 652 14.09 -0.36 19.12
N LYS A 653 14.30 0.88 19.60
CA LYS A 653 14.98 1.13 20.88
C LYS A 653 14.24 0.50 22.07
N THR A 654 12.92 0.51 22.05
CA THR A 654 12.09 -0.10 23.09
C THR A 654 12.24 -1.60 23.06
N LEU A 655 12.11 -2.24 21.90
CA LEU A 655 12.27 -3.69 21.74
C LEU A 655 13.67 -4.15 22.18
N ASN A 656 14.73 -3.48 21.71
CA ASN A 656 16.12 -3.73 22.13
C ASN A 656 16.41 -3.45 23.62
N SER A 657 15.49 -2.82 24.37
CA SER A 657 15.67 -2.61 25.81
C SER A 657 15.17 -3.77 26.66
N PHE A 658 14.56 -4.79 26.04
CA PHE A 658 14.01 -5.96 26.72
C PHE A 658 14.69 -7.23 26.23
N PRO A 659 15.38 -7.97 27.10
CA PRO A 659 16.18 -9.13 26.70
C PRO A 659 15.34 -10.38 26.37
N ASN A 660 14.01 -10.31 26.56
CA ASN A 660 13.09 -11.38 26.24
C ASN A 660 12.44 -11.22 24.86
N VAL A 661 12.74 -10.16 24.10
CA VAL A 661 12.24 -10.00 22.71
C VAL A 661 13.14 -10.78 21.77
N ILE A 662 12.57 -11.70 20.99
CA ILE A 662 13.34 -12.59 20.11
C ILE A 662 13.06 -12.34 18.63
N ALA A 663 11.86 -11.85 18.30
CA ALA A 663 11.48 -11.54 16.93
C ALA A 663 10.45 -10.41 16.82
N HIS A 664 10.47 -9.74 15.67
CA HIS A 664 9.46 -8.80 15.21
C HIS A 664 9.03 -9.20 13.79
N LEU A 665 7.80 -9.69 13.66
CA LEU A 665 7.19 -10.10 12.39
C LEU A 665 6.55 -8.87 11.73
N VAL A 666 6.94 -8.59 10.48
CA VAL A 666 6.53 -7.41 9.72
C VAL A 666 6.19 -7.75 8.27
N ALA A 667 5.56 -6.82 7.55
CA ALA A 667 5.19 -6.96 6.15
C ALA A 667 5.18 -5.61 5.43
N HIS A 668 4.14 -5.30 4.63
CA HIS A 668 3.88 -4.03 3.93
C HIS A 668 4.66 -3.81 2.61
N ASP A 669 5.95 -4.14 2.56
CA ASP A 669 6.75 -3.88 1.35
C ASP A 669 6.63 -4.99 0.28
N HIS A 670 5.95 -6.08 0.58
CA HIS A 670 5.79 -7.26 -0.29
C HIS A 670 7.11 -7.97 -0.65
N ILE A 671 8.13 -7.85 0.19
CA ILE A 671 9.44 -8.49 0.01
C ILE A 671 9.75 -9.46 1.14
N ASN A 672 10.55 -10.49 0.85
CA ASN A 672 11.13 -11.32 1.90
C ASN A 672 12.46 -10.73 2.38
N LEU A 673 12.55 -10.33 3.66
CA LEU A 673 13.76 -9.73 4.20
C LEU A 673 13.93 -10.01 5.71
N ILE A 674 15.12 -10.44 6.13
CA ILE A 674 15.42 -10.69 7.54
C ILE A 674 16.58 -9.82 8.01
N ARG A 675 16.29 -8.91 8.95
CA ARG A 675 17.27 -7.99 9.54
C ARG A 675 17.60 -8.35 10.98
N PRO A 676 18.90 -8.44 11.35
CA PRO A 676 19.29 -8.48 12.74
C PRO A 676 19.15 -7.08 13.36
N ARG A 677 18.38 -6.97 14.44
CA ARG A 677 18.29 -5.75 15.25
C ARG A 677 19.17 -5.94 16.47
N ALA A 678 20.45 -5.59 16.33
CA ALA A 678 21.44 -5.74 17.39
C ALA A 678 21.12 -4.81 18.58
N GLY A 679 21.18 -5.35 19.79
CA GLY A 679 21.04 -4.60 21.04
C GLY A 679 22.39 -4.17 21.64
N GLN A 680 22.36 -3.80 22.91
CA GLN A 680 23.57 -3.46 23.69
C GLN A 680 24.50 -4.67 23.94
N ASP A 681 23.93 -5.88 23.94
CA ASP A 681 24.60 -7.17 24.09
C ASP A 681 23.75 -8.26 23.39
N PRO A 682 24.23 -9.52 23.30
CA PRO A 682 23.49 -10.58 22.61
C PRO A 682 22.12 -10.93 23.17
N GLU A 683 21.83 -10.65 24.46
CA GLU A 683 20.50 -10.89 25.06
C GLU A 683 19.48 -9.84 24.60
N HIS A 684 19.94 -8.67 24.16
CA HIS A 684 19.09 -7.52 23.83
C HIS A 684 18.88 -7.33 22.32
N GLY A 685 19.26 -8.30 21.50
CA GLY A 685 19.02 -8.28 20.05
C GLY A 685 17.86 -9.18 19.65
N TYR A 686 17.13 -8.78 18.60
CA TYR A 686 16.02 -9.56 18.03
C TYR A 686 16.08 -9.64 16.51
N TRP A 687 15.36 -10.61 15.94
CA TRP A 687 15.22 -10.76 14.49
C TRP A 687 13.99 -10.03 13.97
N GLU A 688 14.15 -9.07 13.07
CA GLU A 688 13.04 -8.54 12.29
C GLU A 688 12.87 -9.38 11.03
N ILE A 689 11.68 -9.96 10.86
CA ILE A 689 11.35 -10.92 9.80
C ILE A 689 10.20 -10.35 8.99
N GLU A 690 10.52 -9.86 7.80
CA GLU A 690 9.60 -9.33 6.80
C GLU A 690 9.19 -10.44 5.84
N SER A 691 7.89 -10.70 5.74
CA SER A 691 7.32 -11.68 4.80
C SER A 691 6.83 -11.00 3.53
N GLY A 692 7.03 -11.66 2.39
CA GLY A 692 6.42 -11.23 1.13
C GLY A 692 4.90 -11.35 1.14
N SER A 693 4.25 -10.85 0.08
CA SER A 693 2.78 -10.84 -0.06
C SER A 693 2.23 -12.11 -0.71
N MET A 694 0.93 -12.39 -0.54
CA MET A 694 0.20 -13.34 -1.40
C MET A 694 -0.21 -12.71 -2.73
N VAL A 695 -0.35 -11.38 -2.83
CA VAL A 695 -0.80 -10.76 -4.08
C VAL A 695 0.28 -10.66 -5.15
N ASN A 696 1.52 -10.32 -4.77
CA ASN A 696 2.65 -10.19 -5.68
C ASN A 696 3.63 -11.38 -5.58
N TRP A 697 4.49 -11.48 -6.60
CA TRP A 697 5.62 -12.40 -6.61
C TRP A 697 6.45 -12.25 -5.32
N PRO A 698 6.87 -13.35 -4.63
CA PRO A 698 6.81 -14.75 -5.07
C PRO A 698 5.59 -15.57 -4.59
N GLN A 699 4.62 -14.95 -3.90
CA GLN A 699 3.47 -15.63 -3.30
C GLN A 699 3.88 -16.81 -2.41
N GLN A 700 4.71 -16.51 -1.41
CA GLN A 700 5.22 -17.49 -0.47
C GLN A 700 4.85 -17.11 0.95
N PHE A 701 4.66 -18.12 1.78
CA PHE A 701 4.43 -18.01 3.21
C PHE A 701 5.56 -18.69 3.96
N ARG A 702 5.69 -18.45 5.27
CA ARG A 702 6.76 -19.07 6.05
C ARG A 702 6.25 -19.76 7.31
N VAL A 703 6.83 -20.92 7.57
CA VAL A 703 6.69 -21.64 8.84
C VAL A 703 7.87 -21.26 9.72
N LEU A 704 7.59 -20.88 10.96
CA LEU A 704 8.57 -20.56 11.98
C LEU A 704 8.55 -21.63 13.07
N ASP A 705 9.74 -22.16 13.37
CA ASP A 705 9.97 -23.09 14.48
C ASP A 705 10.92 -22.45 15.48
N VAL A 706 10.40 -22.14 16.67
CA VAL A 706 11.18 -21.54 17.75
C VAL A 706 11.60 -22.64 18.70
N GLN A 707 12.89 -22.73 18.97
CA GLN A 707 13.47 -23.76 19.83
C GLN A 707 14.55 -23.18 20.73
N VAL A 708 14.76 -23.81 21.90
CA VAL A 708 15.75 -23.36 22.88
C VAL A 708 16.58 -24.53 23.40
N ASP A 709 17.90 -24.37 23.44
CA ASP A 709 18.79 -25.26 24.17
C ASP A 709 18.98 -24.75 25.60
N LYS A 710 18.54 -25.56 26.56
CA LYS A 710 18.59 -25.22 27.98
C LYS A 710 19.98 -25.05 28.56
N GLN A 711 20.92 -25.84 28.08
CA GLN A 711 22.25 -25.90 28.67
C GLN A 711 23.09 -24.71 28.23
N SER A 712 22.98 -24.35 26.95
CA SER A 712 23.71 -23.24 26.36
C SER A 712 22.98 -21.89 26.48
N GLY A 713 21.66 -21.91 26.68
CA GLY A 713 20.81 -20.71 26.65
C GLY A 713 20.79 -20.08 25.25
N VAL A 714 20.85 -20.90 24.21
CA VAL A 714 20.84 -20.51 22.81
C VAL A 714 19.49 -20.85 22.22
N GLY A 715 18.83 -19.87 21.64
CA GLY A 715 17.60 -20.03 20.89
C GLY A 715 17.86 -20.08 19.39
N VAL A 716 16.98 -20.77 18.68
CA VAL A 716 16.95 -20.84 17.22
C VAL A 716 15.54 -20.56 16.73
N ILE A 717 15.38 -19.63 15.80
CA ILE A 717 14.18 -19.51 14.97
C ILE A 717 14.53 -20.10 13.61
N THR A 718 13.97 -21.27 13.29
CA THR A 718 14.08 -21.84 11.95
C THR A 718 12.94 -21.28 11.11
N SER A 719 13.28 -20.53 10.08
CA SER A 719 12.35 -20.01 9.07
C SER A 719 12.42 -20.89 7.83
N THR A 720 11.27 -21.38 7.37
CA THR A 720 11.14 -22.22 6.18
C THR A 720 10.10 -21.60 5.25
N MET A 721 10.50 -21.25 4.03
CA MET A 721 9.61 -20.76 2.99
C MET A 721 8.84 -21.93 2.38
N LEU A 722 7.53 -21.78 2.32
CA LEU A 722 6.64 -22.66 1.59
C LEU A 722 6.06 -21.92 0.39
N ASN A 723 5.91 -22.67 -0.69
CA ASN A 723 5.14 -22.27 -1.85
C ASN A 723 3.68 -22.71 -1.64
N HIS A 724 2.71 -22.01 -2.22
CA HIS A 724 1.43 -22.66 -2.47
C HIS A 724 1.58 -23.61 -3.68
N GLU A 725 1.17 -24.85 -3.49
CA GLU A 725 1.26 -25.93 -4.46
C GLU A 725 -0.15 -26.54 -4.66
N SER A 726 -0.43 -26.98 -5.88
CA SER A 726 -1.68 -27.66 -6.23
C SER A 726 -1.40 -28.97 -6.95
N ALA A 727 -2.42 -29.80 -7.17
CA ALA A 727 -2.28 -31.08 -7.86
C ALA A 727 -1.89 -30.95 -9.34
N SER A 728 -2.09 -29.78 -9.95
CA SER A 728 -1.89 -29.55 -11.39
C SER A 728 -1.40 -28.13 -11.69
N PRO A 729 -0.43 -27.94 -12.62
CA PRO A 729 -0.03 -26.62 -13.09
C PRO A 729 -1.15 -25.83 -13.77
N LEU A 730 -2.24 -26.50 -14.18
CA LEU A 730 -3.42 -25.89 -14.79
C LEU A 730 -4.36 -25.24 -13.76
N HIS A 731 -4.18 -25.55 -12.47
CA HIS A 731 -5.01 -25.02 -11.40
C HIS A 731 -4.98 -23.48 -11.38
N VAL A 732 -6.10 -22.87 -10.98
CA VAL A 732 -6.29 -21.40 -10.97
C VAL A 732 -5.18 -20.70 -10.19
N SER A 733 -4.80 -21.22 -9.02
CA SER A 733 -3.74 -20.68 -8.18
C SER A 733 -2.37 -20.64 -8.88
N GLN A 734 -2.01 -21.70 -9.60
CA GLN A 734 -0.71 -21.85 -10.26
C GLN A 734 -0.59 -20.92 -11.47
N ARG A 735 -1.69 -20.76 -12.21
CA ARG A 735 -1.82 -19.75 -13.27
C ARG A 735 -1.70 -18.34 -12.71
N GLY A 736 -2.39 -18.07 -11.60
CA GLY A 736 -2.28 -16.83 -10.84
C GLY A 736 -0.86 -16.47 -10.43
N ARG A 737 -0.11 -17.45 -9.90
CA ARG A 737 1.29 -17.26 -9.52
C ARG A 737 2.19 -16.92 -10.69
N PHE A 738 1.95 -17.54 -11.84
CA PHE A 738 2.66 -17.17 -13.05
C PHE A 738 2.33 -15.74 -13.51
N LEU A 739 1.08 -15.29 -13.39
CA LEU A 739 0.73 -13.88 -13.66
C LEU A 739 1.45 -12.91 -12.71
N ALA A 740 1.57 -13.24 -11.43
CA ALA A 740 2.32 -12.43 -10.47
C ALA A 740 3.82 -12.39 -10.79
N TYR A 741 4.40 -13.52 -11.22
CA TYR A 741 5.76 -13.58 -11.74
C TYR A 741 5.94 -12.66 -12.96
N LEU A 742 5.04 -12.76 -13.94
CA LEU A 742 5.09 -11.95 -15.15
C LEU A 742 4.96 -10.46 -14.83
N GLU A 743 4.08 -10.08 -13.90
CA GLU A 743 3.94 -8.70 -13.45
C GLU A 743 5.26 -8.16 -12.95
N ARG A 744 5.84 -8.83 -11.95
CA ARG A 744 7.08 -8.37 -11.34
C ARG A 744 8.23 -8.35 -12.35
N TYR A 745 8.28 -9.36 -13.22
CA TYR A 745 9.26 -9.44 -14.28
C TYR A 745 9.13 -8.25 -15.26
N LEU A 746 7.93 -7.95 -15.76
CA LEU A 746 7.71 -6.87 -16.73
C LEU A 746 7.91 -5.47 -16.11
N GLU A 747 7.50 -5.27 -14.85
CA GLU A 747 7.72 -4.03 -14.12
C GLU A 747 9.20 -3.74 -13.84
N GLY A 748 10.02 -4.78 -13.72
CA GLY A 748 11.45 -4.66 -13.47
C GLY A 748 12.28 -4.19 -14.67
N ALA A 749 11.69 -3.99 -15.85
CA ALA A 749 12.43 -3.59 -17.05
C ALA A 749 13.18 -2.25 -16.88
N PRO A 750 14.45 -2.13 -17.34
CA PRO A 750 15.18 -3.10 -18.17
C PRO A 750 15.94 -4.20 -17.39
N GLU A 751 15.84 -4.25 -16.06
CA GLU A 751 16.56 -5.19 -15.18
C GLU A 751 15.59 -6.14 -14.43
N PRO A 752 14.80 -6.97 -15.14
CA PRO A 752 13.73 -7.78 -14.55
C PRO A 752 14.23 -8.74 -13.45
N GLU A 753 15.43 -9.29 -13.63
CA GLU A 753 16.06 -10.19 -12.65
C GLU A 753 16.34 -9.51 -11.30
N VAL A 754 16.64 -8.20 -11.30
CA VAL A 754 16.86 -7.44 -10.06
C VAL A 754 15.55 -7.29 -9.31
N ALA A 755 14.48 -6.93 -10.02
CA ALA A 755 13.15 -6.78 -9.43
C ALA A 755 12.62 -8.09 -8.83
N LEU A 756 12.82 -9.22 -9.53
CA LEU A 756 12.46 -10.54 -9.01
C LEU A 756 13.24 -10.88 -7.73
N VAL A 757 14.56 -10.73 -7.74
CA VAL A 757 15.42 -11.03 -6.57
C VAL A 757 15.10 -10.12 -5.38
N GLU A 758 14.74 -8.86 -5.62
CA GLU A 758 14.33 -7.93 -4.56
C GLU A 758 13.09 -8.44 -3.81
N ALA A 759 12.08 -8.94 -4.52
CA ALA A 759 10.85 -9.46 -3.91
C ALA A 759 11.07 -10.83 -3.22
N GLU A 760 11.91 -11.69 -3.82
CA GLU A 760 12.25 -13.01 -3.27
C GLU A 760 13.14 -12.97 -2.02
N GLY A 761 13.83 -11.84 -1.80
CA GLY A 761 14.91 -11.73 -0.84
C GLY A 761 16.19 -12.45 -1.26
N ALA A 762 17.23 -12.34 -0.44
CA ALA A 762 18.41 -13.19 -0.60
C ALA A 762 18.22 -14.55 0.09
N ALA A 763 19.11 -15.52 -0.14
CA ALA A 763 19.04 -16.83 0.51
C ALA A 763 19.00 -16.74 2.04
N LYS A 764 19.64 -15.71 2.61
CA LYS A 764 19.67 -15.41 4.05
C LYS A 764 18.33 -14.88 4.63
N ASP A 765 17.35 -14.60 3.78
CA ASP A 765 16.05 -14.01 4.12
C ASP A 765 14.89 -15.02 4.00
N ARG A 766 15.18 -16.23 3.50
CA ARG A 766 14.23 -17.31 3.22
C ARG A 766 14.36 -18.48 4.20
N ASN A 767 15.04 -19.56 3.78
CA ASN A 767 15.29 -20.74 4.59
C ASN A 767 16.52 -20.48 5.47
N THR A 768 16.30 -20.24 6.76
CA THR A 768 17.38 -19.82 7.65
C THR A 768 17.19 -20.30 9.08
N ARG A 769 18.32 -20.47 9.78
CA ARG A 769 18.37 -20.70 11.23
C ARG A 769 18.91 -19.44 11.87
N LEU A 770 18.03 -18.72 12.54
CA LEU A 770 18.30 -17.43 13.17
C LEU A 770 18.65 -17.67 14.65
N TYR A 771 19.91 -17.47 15.01
CA TYR A 771 20.36 -17.68 16.39
C TYR A 771 20.12 -16.44 17.24
N PHE A 772 19.70 -16.64 18.49
CA PHE A 772 19.51 -15.58 19.48
C PHE A 772 19.87 -16.07 20.88
N LYS A 773 20.15 -15.15 21.80
CA LYS A 773 20.46 -15.50 23.19
C LYS A 773 19.20 -15.48 24.04
N VAL A 774 18.98 -16.54 24.83
CA VAL A 774 17.91 -16.57 25.83
C VAL A 774 18.49 -16.19 27.19
N PRO A 775 17.95 -15.17 27.88
CA PRO A 775 18.43 -14.76 29.19
C PRO A 775 18.27 -15.86 30.23
N ALA A 776 19.27 -16.00 31.10
CA ALA A 776 19.25 -17.00 32.18
C ALA A 776 18.02 -16.89 33.09
N SER A 777 17.48 -15.68 33.26
CA SER A 777 16.25 -15.43 34.04
C SER A 777 15.00 -16.08 33.43
N LEU A 778 14.94 -16.25 32.11
CA LEU A 778 13.82 -16.92 31.43
C LEU A 778 13.99 -18.44 31.49
N MET A 779 15.23 -18.94 31.42
CA MET A 779 15.56 -20.36 31.38
C MET A 779 15.01 -21.17 32.56
N ALA A 780 14.77 -20.54 33.71
CA ALA A 780 14.21 -21.21 34.90
C ALA A 780 12.79 -21.77 34.69
N ARG A 781 12.04 -21.25 33.71
CA ARG A 781 10.70 -21.71 33.36
C ARG A 781 10.70 -22.83 32.32
N TRP A 782 11.77 -22.92 31.54
CA TRP A 782 11.87 -23.87 30.44
C TRP A 782 12.06 -25.26 30.97
#